data_AF-A0A655I229-F1
#
_entry.id   AF-A0A655I229-F1
#
_cell.length_a   1.000
_cell.length_b   1.000
_cell.length_c   1.000
_cell.angle_alpha   90.00
_cell.angle_beta   90.00
_cell.angle_gamma   90.00
#
_symmetry.space_group_name_H-M   'P 1'
#
loop_
_entity.id
_entity.type
_entity.pdbx_description
1 polymer ?
#
loop_
_entity_poly.entity_id
_entity_poly.type
_entity_poly.pdbx_seq_one_letter_code
_entity_poly.pdbx_strand_id
1 'polypeptide(L)'
;MAQVTSVSVRPQSKDAEARGPRPPRPVAAHGRKEAPREIRHALPGFNLRPSEAPGFFVGFAAVGARQRREARWVWPADGMVVMNFSVLPPEINSALMFAGAGPGPMLAAASAWTGLAGDLGSAAASFSAVTSQLATGSWQGPASAAMTGVAASYARWLTTAAAQAEQAAGQAQAAVSAFEAALAATVHPGAVSANRGRLRSLVASNLLGQNAPAIAAVEAVYEQMWAADVAAMLGYHGEASAVALSLTPFTPSPSAAATPGGAVIIAGFPFLDLGNVTIGGFNLASGNLGLGNLGSFNPGSANTGSVNLGNANIGDLNLGSGNIGSYNLGGGNTGDLNPGSGNTGTLNWGSGNIGSYNLGGGNLGSYNLGSGNTGDTNFGGGNTGNLNVGGGNTGNSNFGFGNTGNVNFGNGNTGDTNFGSGNLGSGNIGFGNKGSHNIGFGNSGNNNIGFGLTGDNQIGFGALNSGSGNLGFGNSGNGNIGFFNSGNNNIGMGNSGNGVGALSVEFGSSAERSSGFGNSGELSTGIGNSGQLSTGWFNSATTSTGWFNSGTTNTGIGNSGGNLVTGSMGLFNSGHTNTGSFNAGSMNTGDFNSGNVNTGYFNSGNINTGFFNSGDLNTGLFNSVNQPVQNSGWLHTGTNNSGYANAGTFNSGFDNNARDEHAEFVTGNSGLANVGNYNAGIINVGDHLSGFRNSVPTITGTANISGFVNAGTSISGFFNFGSLMSGFANFDDEVSGYLNGDSRASGWIH
;
A
#
# COMPACT_ATOMS: atom_id res chain seq x y z
N MET A 1 -43.80 36.17 29.74
CA MET A 1 -42.37 36.08 30.12
C MET A 1 -41.61 35.82 28.83
N ALA A 2 -40.72 36.73 28.41
CA ALA A 2 -39.38 36.99 28.98
C ALA A 2 -38.37 35.92 28.49
N GLN A 3 -37.19 36.26 27.98
CA GLN A 3 -36.52 37.56 27.77
C GLN A 3 -35.83 37.51 26.38
N VAL A 4 -35.71 38.58 25.59
CA VAL A 4 -35.23 39.94 25.89
C VAL A 4 -33.81 39.95 26.48
N THR A 5 -32.82 39.69 25.62
CA THR A 5 -31.47 40.27 25.79
C THR A 5 -30.84 40.57 24.43
N SER A 6 -31.31 41.66 23.82
CA SER A 6 -30.52 42.38 22.81
C SER A 6 -29.34 43.09 23.49
N VAL A 7 -28.12 42.89 22.99
CA VAL A 7 -27.03 43.87 23.16
C VAL A 7 -26.30 44.06 21.83
N SER A 8 -26.53 45.20 21.21
CA SER A 8 -25.56 45.88 20.33
C SER A 8 -24.77 46.84 21.22
N VAL A 9 -23.51 47.20 20.99
CA VAL A 9 -23.05 48.20 20.00
C VAL A 9 -21.51 48.29 20.06
N ARG A 10 -20.82 48.18 18.91
CA ARG A 10 -19.61 48.93 18.37
C ARG A 10 -18.44 49.34 19.33
N PRO A 11 -17.36 50.04 18.88
CA PRO A 11 -16.79 50.26 17.53
C PRO A 11 -15.30 49.88 17.36
N GLN A 12 -14.83 50.01 16.10
CA GLN A 12 -13.48 50.36 15.58
C GLN A 12 -12.34 50.62 16.59
N SER A 13 -11.10 50.17 16.35
CA SER A 13 -10.10 50.79 15.45
C SER A 13 -8.69 50.16 15.71
N LYS A 14 -7.58 50.29 14.96
CA LYS A 14 -7.21 50.92 13.65
C LYS A 14 -5.81 50.43 13.21
N ASP A 15 -5.47 50.55 11.91
CA ASP A 15 -4.11 50.74 11.29
C ASP A 15 -2.98 49.69 11.57
N ALA A 16 -1.93 49.45 10.76
CA ALA A 16 -1.55 49.76 9.36
C ALA A 16 -0.49 48.70 8.90
N GLU A 17 -0.61 48.04 7.73
CA GLU A 17 -0.07 48.40 6.39
C GLU A 17 1.47 48.24 6.18
N ALA A 18 1.90 47.25 5.35
CA ALA A 18 3.18 47.28 4.61
C ALA A 18 3.30 46.24 3.46
N ARG A 19 2.91 46.62 2.22
CA ARG A 19 3.56 46.40 0.88
C ARG A 19 3.94 44.97 0.38
N GLY A 20 3.86 44.76 -0.94
CA GLY A 20 4.16 43.49 -1.66
C GLY A 20 5.58 43.40 -2.27
N PRO A 21 5.83 42.77 -3.45
CA PRO A 21 4.90 42.42 -4.54
C PRO A 21 4.86 40.91 -4.93
N ARG A 22 4.17 40.56 -6.02
CA ARG A 22 4.08 39.18 -6.59
C ARG A 22 4.84 39.03 -7.93
N PRO A 23 5.57 37.92 -8.17
CA PRO A 23 6.14 37.56 -9.47
C PRO A 23 5.08 36.98 -10.45
N PRO A 24 5.39 36.86 -11.76
CA PRO A 24 4.38 36.63 -12.82
C PRO A 24 4.00 35.17 -13.09
N ARG A 25 2.90 34.98 -13.85
CA ARG A 25 2.44 33.69 -14.38
C ARG A 25 3.27 33.26 -15.61
N PRO A 26 3.73 32.00 -15.68
CA PRO A 26 4.17 31.38 -16.94
C PRO A 26 3.02 31.12 -17.91
N VAL A 27 3.35 30.97 -19.19
CA VAL A 27 2.41 30.77 -20.31
C VAL A 27 2.05 29.29 -20.48
N ALA A 28 0.83 28.99 -20.92
CA ALA A 28 0.41 27.63 -21.26
C ALA A 28 1.08 27.14 -22.56
N ALA A 29 1.71 25.96 -22.52
CA ALA A 29 2.30 25.32 -23.69
C ALA A 29 1.64 23.96 -23.96
N HIS A 30 1.16 23.75 -25.19
CA HIS A 30 0.71 22.43 -25.64
C HIS A 30 1.91 21.50 -25.85
N GLY A 31 1.96 20.38 -25.10
CA GLY A 31 2.83 19.24 -25.38
C GLY A 31 2.00 17.97 -25.51
N ARG A 32 2.05 17.30 -26.66
CA ARG A 32 1.31 16.04 -26.88
C ARG A 32 2.06 14.90 -26.19
N LYS A 33 1.34 14.01 -25.48
CA LYS A 33 1.89 12.69 -25.13
C LYS A 33 1.78 11.78 -26.36
N GLU A 34 2.90 11.25 -26.81
CA GLU A 34 2.91 10.17 -27.80
C GLU A 34 2.61 8.83 -27.13
N ALA A 35 2.00 7.91 -27.88
CA ALA A 35 1.77 6.54 -27.47
C ALA A 35 2.18 5.59 -28.63
N PRO A 36 2.99 4.55 -28.37
CA PRO A 36 3.49 3.68 -29.41
C PRO A 36 2.43 2.67 -29.89
N ARG A 37 1.82 3.00 -31.03
CA ARG A 37 1.31 2.14 -32.12
C ARG A 37 0.93 0.69 -31.78
N GLU A 38 -0.35 0.35 -32.05
CA GLU A 38 -0.75 -1.01 -32.42
C GLU A 38 0.00 -1.52 -33.66
N ILE A 39 0.08 -2.85 -33.81
CA ILE A 39 0.18 -3.53 -35.11
C ILE A 39 -1.11 -4.34 -35.28
N ARG A 40 -1.76 -4.24 -36.45
CA ARG A 40 -3.10 -4.78 -36.69
C ARG A 40 -3.20 -5.49 -38.04
N HIS A 41 -3.65 -6.74 -38.04
CA HIS A 41 -4.28 -7.44 -39.16
C HIS A 41 -5.53 -8.14 -38.56
N ALA A 42 -6.79 -7.93 -38.98
CA ALA A 42 -7.39 -8.00 -40.32
C ALA A 42 -7.40 -9.46 -40.86
N LEU A 43 -8.51 -10.12 -41.22
CA LEU A 43 -9.97 -9.84 -41.38
C LEU A 43 -10.70 -11.24 -41.41
N PRO A 44 -12.00 -11.41 -41.74
CA PRO A 44 -13.22 -10.67 -41.42
C PRO A 44 -14.40 -11.53 -40.86
N GLY A 45 -15.32 -10.86 -40.12
CA GLY A 45 -16.79 -10.99 -40.20
C GLY A 45 -17.56 -12.33 -40.24
N PHE A 46 -18.56 -12.44 -39.37
CA PHE A 46 -19.96 -12.62 -39.79
C PHE A 46 -20.91 -11.87 -38.84
N ASN A 47 -22.09 -11.46 -39.30
CA ASN A 47 -22.96 -10.52 -38.57
C ASN A 47 -24.44 -10.90 -38.72
N LEU A 48 -25.08 -11.34 -37.64
CA LEU A 48 -26.53 -11.54 -37.54
C LEU A 48 -27.04 -11.01 -36.19
N ARG A 49 -28.17 -10.31 -36.23
CA ARG A 49 -28.80 -9.64 -35.08
C ARG A 49 -29.95 -10.50 -34.53
N PRO A 50 -30.04 -10.71 -33.20
CA PRO A 50 -31.30 -11.09 -32.56
C PRO A 50 -32.23 -9.87 -32.44
N SER A 51 -33.53 -10.09 -32.57
CA SER A 51 -34.57 -9.08 -32.39
C SER A 51 -35.19 -9.10 -30.99
N GLU A 52 -35.30 -7.92 -30.37
CA GLU A 52 -36.36 -7.45 -29.48
C GLU A 52 -37.23 -8.50 -28.73
N ALA A 53 -36.87 -8.80 -27.47
CA ALA A 53 -37.79 -9.15 -26.38
C ALA A 53 -37.12 -8.86 -25.01
N PRO A 54 -37.86 -8.48 -23.94
CA PRO A 54 -37.25 -7.81 -22.79
C PRO A 54 -36.82 -8.71 -21.61
N GLY A 55 -35.53 -8.62 -21.28
CA GLY A 55 -35.05 -8.26 -19.93
C GLY A 55 -35.50 -9.05 -18.69
N PHE A 56 -34.59 -9.91 -18.21
CA PHE A 56 -34.33 -10.07 -16.77
C PHE A 56 -32.82 -10.16 -16.53
N PHE A 57 -32.22 -9.10 -15.95
CA PHE A 57 -30.81 -9.08 -15.57
C PHE A 57 -30.67 -9.29 -14.06
N VAL A 58 -29.96 -10.35 -13.66
CA VAL A 58 -29.34 -10.47 -12.34
C VAL A 58 -27.86 -10.75 -12.57
N GLY A 59 -26.97 -9.98 -11.93
CA GLY A 59 -25.55 -9.93 -12.29
C GLY A 59 -24.75 -11.12 -11.79
N PHE A 60 -23.88 -11.66 -12.64
CA PHE A 60 -22.84 -12.63 -12.26
C PHE A 60 -21.66 -11.94 -11.57
N ALA A 61 -21.20 -12.49 -10.45
CA ALA A 61 -19.88 -12.20 -9.88
C ALA A 61 -19.30 -13.44 -9.16
N ALA A 62 -18.08 -13.82 -9.57
CA ALA A 62 -17.15 -14.73 -8.86
C ALA A 62 -17.69 -16.09 -8.33
N VAL A 63 -17.72 -17.12 -9.19
CA VAL A 63 -17.78 -18.53 -8.75
C VAL A 63 -16.36 -19.01 -8.39
N GLY A 64 -16.04 -19.05 -7.10
CA GLY A 64 -14.86 -19.74 -6.57
C GLY A 64 -15.13 -21.24 -6.41
N ALA A 65 -14.16 -22.09 -6.78
CA ALA A 65 -14.38 -23.54 -6.84
C ALA A 65 -14.66 -24.18 -5.45
N ARG A 66 -15.73 -24.97 -5.36
CA ARG A 66 -15.94 -25.95 -4.28
C ARG A 66 -15.89 -27.37 -4.86
N GLN A 67 -14.89 -28.15 -4.47
CA GLN A 67 -14.89 -29.59 -4.72
C GLN A 67 -15.65 -30.34 -3.62
N ARG A 68 -16.36 -31.40 -4.04
CA ARG A 68 -16.76 -32.60 -3.27
C ARG A 68 -17.13 -32.40 -1.79
N ARG A 69 -18.42 -32.55 -1.49
CA ARG A 69 -18.84 -33.42 -0.39
C ARG A 69 -19.64 -34.57 -0.98
N GLU A 70 -19.43 -35.77 -0.48
CA GLU A 70 -20.22 -36.94 -0.86
C GLU A 70 -21.57 -36.87 -0.12
N ALA A 71 -22.65 -36.77 -0.88
CA ALA A 71 -23.98 -36.51 -0.31
C ALA A 71 -24.60 -37.80 0.23
N ARG A 72 -24.33 -38.12 1.51
CA ARG A 72 -25.04 -39.16 2.25
C ARG A 72 -26.42 -38.63 2.65
N TRP A 73 -27.40 -38.83 1.76
CA TRP A 73 -28.79 -38.46 2.02
C TRP A 73 -29.41 -39.35 3.12
N VAL A 74 -30.09 -38.71 4.06
CA VAL A 74 -30.92 -39.36 5.07
C VAL A 74 -32.38 -39.05 4.71
N TRP A 75 -33.21 -40.09 4.62
CA TRP A 75 -34.65 -39.92 4.40
C TRP A 75 -35.33 -39.57 5.73
N PRO A 76 -36.08 -38.47 5.83
CA PRO A 76 -36.91 -38.19 6.99
C PRO A 76 -38.20 -39.01 6.94
N ALA A 77 -38.58 -39.63 8.05
CA ALA A 77 -39.95 -40.07 8.26
C ALA A 77 -40.83 -38.91 8.74
N ASP A 78 -42.14 -38.99 8.45
CA ASP A 78 -43.23 -38.21 9.03
C ASP A 78 -43.11 -36.67 9.00
N GLY A 79 -43.25 -36.12 7.79
CA GLY A 79 -43.67 -34.74 7.58
C GLY A 79 -44.03 -34.47 6.13
N MET A 80 -45.13 -33.73 5.86
CA MET A 80 -45.49 -33.28 4.50
C MET A 80 -44.57 -32.15 4.01
N VAL A 81 -43.29 -32.48 3.81
CA VAL A 81 -42.38 -31.66 3.01
C VAL A 81 -42.77 -31.86 1.55
N VAL A 82 -43.30 -30.81 0.91
CA VAL A 82 -43.44 -30.77 -0.55
C VAL A 82 -42.02 -30.78 -1.13
N MET A 83 -41.55 -31.96 -1.54
CA MET A 83 -40.22 -32.13 -2.15
C MET A 83 -40.16 -31.38 -3.48
N ASN A 84 -39.65 -30.16 -3.42
CA ASN A 84 -39.57 -29.29 -4.58
C ASN A 84 -38.40 -29.70 -5.49
N PHE A 85 -38.64 -30.69 -6.35
CA PHE A 85 -37.70 -31.18 -7.35
C PHE A 85 -37.12 -30.08 -8.27
N SER A 86 -37.80 -28.92 -8.40
CA SER A 86 -37.32 -27.80 -9.21
C SER A 86 -36.08 -27.11 -8.65
N VAL A 87 -35.72 -27.32 -7.38
CA VAL A 87 -34.47 -26.80 -6.78
C VAL A 87 -33.41 -27.87 -6.54
N LEU A 88 -33.64 -29.12 -6.98
CA LEU A 88 -32.67 -30.20 -6.91
C LEU A 88 -31.79 -30.22 -8.18
N PRO A 89 -30.45 -30.36 -8.07
CA PRO A 89 -29.57 -30.53 -9.23
C PRO A 89 -29.83 -31.86 -9.96
N PRO A 90 -29.44 -31.98 -11.24
CA PRO A 90 -29.68 -33.18 -12.04
C PRO A 90 -29.01 -34.42 -11.44
N GLU A 91 -27.87 -34.32 -10.75
CA GLU A 91 -27.29 -35.47 -10.02
C GLU A 91 -28.24 -36.10 -8.99
N ILE A 92 -29.27 -35.38 -8.51
CA ILE A 92 -30.27 -35.91 -7.58
C ILE A 92 -31.53 -36.35 -8.32
N ASN A 93 -32.11 -35.51 -9.18
CA ASN A 93 -33.34 -35.85 -9.92
C ASN A 93 -33.11 -37.09 -10.82
N SER A 94 -32.01 -37.10 -11.58
CA SER A 94 -31.56 -38.27 -12.35
C SER A 94 -31.33 -39.50 -11.46
N ALA A 95 -30.65 -39.35 -10.31
CA ALA A 95 -30.33 -40.50 -9.45
C ALA A 95 -31.55 -41.08 -8.73
N LEU A 96 -32.56 -40.26 -8.39
CA LEU A 96 -33.79 -40.72 -7.75
C LEU A 96 -34.71 -41.43 -8.76
N MET A 97 -34.85 -40.91 -9.98
CA MET A 97 -35.67 -41.52 -11.02
C MET A 97 -35.11 -42.86 -11.52
N PHE A 98 -33.79 -42.98 -11.64
CA PHE A 98 -33.11 -44.21 -12.08
C PHE A 98 -32.85 -45.21 -10.93
N ALA A 99 -33.35 -44.97 -9.71
CA ALA A 99 -33.21 -45.86 -8.56
C ALA A 99 -34.55 -46.51 -8.15
N GLY A 100 -34.46 -47.63 -7.43
CA GLY A 100 -35.62 -48.37 -6.92
C GLY A 100 -35.98 -49.60 -7.75
N ALA A 101 -37.22 -50.09 -7.59
CA ALA A 101 -37.68 -51.37 -8.15
C ALA A 101 -38.28 -51.27 -9.57
N GLY A 102 -38.31 -50.07 -10.16
CA GLY A 102 -39.00 -49.81 -11.43
C GLY A 102 -40.53 -50.05 -11.36
N PRO A 103 -41.21 -50.23 -12.51
CA PRO A 103 -42.67 -50.37 -12.56
C PRO A 103 -43.19 -51.74 -12.10
N GLY A 104 -42.31 -52.73 -11.94
CA GLY A 104 -42.69 -54.14 -11.65
C GLY A 104 -43.68 -54.33 -10.50
N PRO A 105 -43.50 -53.71 -9.32
CA PRO A 105 -44.45 -53.82 -8.20
C PRO A 105 -45.83 -53.24 -8.52
N MET A 106 -45.91 -52.17 -9.32
CA MET A 106 -47.18 -51.54 -9.71
C MET A 106 -47.89 -52.35 -10.81
N LEU A 107 -47.14 -52.95 -11.74
CA LEU A 107 -47.68 -53.94 -12.71
C LEU A 107 -48.25 -55.17 -11.99
N ALA A 108 -47.56 -55.67 -10.97
CA ALA A 108 -48.07 -56.76 -10.13
C ALA A 108 -49.36 -56.35 -9.40
N ALA A 109 -49.40 -55.15 -8.79
CA ALA A 109 -50.60 -54.61 -8.16
C ALA A 109 -51.77 -54.46 -9.15
N ALA A 110 -51.52 -53.97 -10.38
CA ALA A 110 -52.54 -53.89 -11.42
C ALA A 110 -53.14 -55.26 -11.73
N SER A 111 -52.30 -56.30 -11.89
CA SER A 111 -52.77 -57.66 -12.15
C SER A 111 -53.60 -58.25 -10.99
N ALA A 112 -53.23 -57.91 -9.74
CA ALA A 112 -53.99 -58.32 -8.55
C ALA A 112 -55.36 -57.61 -8.47
N TRP A 113 -55.44 -56.33 -8.83
CA TRP A 113 -56.71 -55.59 -8.90
C TRP A 113 -57.64 -56.13 -10.01
N THR A 114 -57.12 -56.48 -11.19
CA THR A 114 -57.91 -57.17 -12.23
C THR A 114 -58.39 -58.54 -11.77
N GLY A 115 -57.55 -59.31 -11.05
CA GLY A 115 -57.96 -60.57 -10.43
C GLY A 115 -59.12 -60.39 -9.45
N LEU A 116 -59.01 -59.43 -8.54
CA LEU A 116 -60.05 -59.11 -7.56
C LEU A 116 -61.35 -58.59 -8.22
N ALA A 117 -61.25 -57.82 -9.31
CA ALA A 117 -62.42 -57.42 -10.10
C ALA A 117 -63.14 -58.63 -10.72
N GLY A 118 -62.38 -59.59 -11.26
CA GLY A 118 -62.90 -60.86 -11.77
C GLY A 118 -63.57 -61.73 -10.69
N ASP A 119 -62.95 -61.85 -9.51
CA ASP A 119 -63.50 -62.60 -8.38
C ASP A 119 -64.78 -61.94 -7.83
N LEU A 120 -64.79 -60.61 -7.65
CA LEU A 120 -65.98 -59.87 -7.20
C LEU A 120 -67.12 -59.94 -8.22
N GLY A 121 -66.82 -59.84 -9.52
CA GLY A 121 -67.79 -60.02 -10.60
C GLY A 121 -68.37 -61.44 -10.63
N SER A 122 -67.53 -62.45 -10.43
CA SER A 122 -67.94 -63.87 -10.34
C SER A 122 -68.81 -64.13 -9.11
N ALA A 123 -68.45 -63.55 -7.96
CA ALA A 123 -69.25 -63.58 -6.74
C ALA A 123 -70.61 -62.89 -6.93
N ALA A 124 -70.65 -61.71 -7.57
CA ALA A 124 -71.88 -61.00 -7.89
C ALA A 124 -72.80 -61.83 -8.79
N ALA A 125 -72.26 -62.46 -9.83
CA ALA A 125 -73.01 -63.33 -10.73
C ALA A 125 -73.55 -64.58 -10.02
N SER A 126 -72.73 -65.27 -9.22
CA SER A 126 -73.13 -66.44 -8.44
C SER A 126 -74.22 -66.11 -7.41
N PHE A 127 -74.03 -65.04 -6.64
CA PHE A 127 -74.99 -64.57 -5.65
C PHE A 127 -76.33 -64.16 -6.31
N SER A 128 -76.27 -63.49 -7.46
CA SER A 128 -77.46 -63.13 -8.25
C SER A 128 -78.19 -64.37 -8.79
N ALA A 129 -77.46 -65.38 -9.25
CA ALA A 129 -78.03 -66.62 -9.74
C ALA A 129 -78.79 -67.37 -8.63
N VAL A 130 -78.18 -67.53 -7.44
CA VAL A 130 -78.84 -68.16 -6.28
C VAL A 130 -80.06 -67.34 -5.83
N THR A 131 -79.93 -66.03 -5.69
CA THR A 131 -81.02 -65.19 -5.16
C THR A 131 -82.16 -64.97 -6.16
N SER A 132 -81.93 -65.14 -7.47
CA SER A 132 -83.01 -65.16 -8.48
C SER A 132 -84.04 -66.29 -8.25
N GLN A 133 -83.62 -67.39 -7.61
CA GLN A 133 -84.49 -68.52 -7.28
C GLN A 133 -85.47 -68.20 -6.14
N LEU A 134 -85.22 -67.15 -5.33
CA LEU A 134 -86.18 -66.68 -4.32
C LEU A 134 -87.43 -66.08 -4.99
N ALA A 135 -87.26 -65.40 -6.12
CA ALA A 135 -88.35 -64.77 -6.86
C ALA A 135 -89.17 -65.75 -7.72
N THR A 136 -88.62 -66.93 -8.04
CA THR A 136 -89.21 -67.89 -9.01
C THR A 136 -89.45 -69.30 -8.46
N GLY A 137 -88.86 -69.64 -7.31
CA GLY A 137 -88.94 -70.96 -6.68
C GLY A 137 -90.21 -71.19 -5.86
N SER A 138 -90.19 -72.24 -5.03
CA SER A 138 -91.35 -72.71 -4.25
C SER A 138 -91.75 -71.83 -3.07
N TRP A 139 -90.87 -70.92 -2.62
CA TRP A 139 -91.11 -70.06 -1.45
C TRP A 139 -91.51 -68.65 -1.89
N GLN A 140 -92.80 -68.46 -2.12
CA GLN A 140 -93.38 -67.21 -2.65
C GLN A 140 -94.21 -66.50 -1.58
N GLY A 141 -94.12 -65.16 -1.56
CA GLY A 141 -94.86 -64.31 -0.63
C GLY A 141 -94.05 -63.10 -0.12
N PRO A 142 -94.64 -62.26 0.75
CA PRO A 142 -94.03 -60.99 1.17
C PRO A 142 -92.63 -61.13 1.80
N ALA A 143 -92.36 -62.21 2.54
CA ALA A 143 -91.05 -62.47 3.15
C ALA A 143 -89.95 -62.73 2.10
N SER A 144 -90.25 -63.54 1.07
CA SER A 144 -89.30 -63.82 -0.02
C SER A 144 -89.05 -62.57 -0.88
N ALA A 145 -90.10 -61.77 -1.13
CA ALA A 145 -89.96 -60.49 -1.83
C ALA A 145 -89.07 -59.50 -1.05
N ALA A 146 -89.24 -59.39 0.27
CA ALA A 146 -88.38 -58.56 1.13
C ALA A 146 -86.92 -59.04 1.13
N MET A 147 -86.69 -60.35 1.24
CA MET A 147 -85.34 -60.94 1.17
C MET A 147 -84.68 -60.70 -0.19
N THR A 148 -85.45 -60.79 -1.29
CA THR A 148 -84.98 -60.49 -2.65
C THR A 148 -84.56 -59.03 -2.81
N GLY A 149 -85.27 -58.08 -2.18
CA GLY A 149 -84.90 -56.65 -2.18
C GLY A 149 -83.59 -56.34 -1.46
N VAL A 150 -83.35 -56.99 -0.31
CA VAL A 150 -82.07 -56.89 0.42
C VAL A 150 -80.94 -57.53 -0.38
N ALA A 151 -81.17 -58.73 -0.94
CA ALA A 151 -80.21 -59.41 -1.80
C ALA A 151 -79.82 -58.56 -3.03
N ALA A 152 -80.78 -57.98 -3.75
CA ALA A 152 -80.51 -57.11 -4.90
C ALA A 152 -79.65 -55.89 -4.54
N SER A 153 -79.73 -55.40 -3.29
CA SER A 153 -78.90 -54.30 -2.79
C SER A 153 -77.44 -54.72 -2.56
N TYR A 154 -77.22 -55.92 -2.00
CA TYR A 154 -75.88 -56.49 -1.83
C TYR A 154 -75.25 -56.93 -3.17
N ALA A 155 -76.04 -57.52 -4.07
CA ALA A 155 -75.61 -57.87 -5.43
C ALA A 155 -75.13 -56.63 -6.20
N ARG A 156 -75.87 -55.50 -6.11
CA ARG A 156 -75.46 -54.23 -6.71
C ARG A 156 -74.16 -53.71 -6.08
N TRP A 157 -73.99 -53.81 -4.77
CA TRP A 157 -72.74 -53.42 -4.10
C TRP A 157 -71.54 -54.24 -4.60
N LEU A 158 -71.67 -55.56 -4.76
CA LEU A 158 -70.61 -56.41 -5.33
C LEU A 158 -70.24 -55.99 -6.76
N THR A 159 -71.24 -55.72 -7.62
CA THR A 159 -71.00 -55.25 -9.00
C THR A 159 -70.31 -53.88 -9.02
N THR A 160 -70.69 -52.95 -8.13
CA THR A 160 -69.99 -51.67 -7.97
C THR A 160 -68.55 -51.87 -7.50
N ALA A 161 -68.32 -52.70 -6.48
CA ALA A 161 -66.99 -52.98 -5.95
C ALA A 161 -66.06 -53.63 -7.01
N ALA A 162 -66.60 -54.52 -7.86
CA ALA A 162 -65.87 -55.07 -9.01
C ALA A 162 -65.45 -53.97 -10.00
N ALA A 163 -66.34 -53.04 -10.34
CA ALA A 163 -66.02 -51.90 -11.21
C ALA A 163 -65.00 -50.93 -10.57
N GLN A 164 -65.02 -50.74 -9.24
CA GLN A 164 -64.02 -49.94 -8.52
C GLN A 164 -62.64 -50.64 -8.48
N ALA A 165 -62.59 -51.97 -8.39
CA ALA A 165 -61.36 -52.75 -8.52
C ALA A 165 -60.79 -52.70 -9.96
N GLU A 166 -61.64 -52.81 -10.98
CA GLU A 166 -61.26 -52.64 -12.39
C GLU A 166 -60.69 -51.22 -12.64
N GLN A 167 -61.33 -50.19 -12.05
CA GLN A 167 -60.82 -48.82 -12.09
C GLN A 167 -59.43 -48.71 -11.44
N ALA A 168 -59.21 -49.33 -10.28
CA ALA A 168 -57.92 -49.34 -9.60
C ALA A 168 -56.82 -50.03 -10.43
N ALA A 169 -57.15 -51.12 -11.13
CA ALA A 169 -56.22 -51.78 -12.05
C ALA A 169 -55.79 -50.86 -13.21
N GLY A 170 -56.75 -50.18 -13.85
CA GLY A 170 -56.47 -49.22 -14.92
C GLY A 170 -55.62 -48.03 -14.44
N GLN A 171 -55.86 -47.53 -13.23
CA GLN A 171 -55.06 -46.45 -12.65
C GLN A 171 -53.64 -46.88 -12.23
N ALA A 172 -53.46 -48.12 -11.78
CA ALA A 172 -52.13 -48.68 -11.56
C ALA A 172 -51.32 -48.79 -12.87
N GLN A 173 -51.97 -49.12 -14.00
CA GLN A 173 -51.33 -49.10 -15.32
C GLN A 173 -51.01 -47.66 -15.78
N ALA A 174 -51.89 -46.69 -15.53
CA ALA A 174 -51.62 -45.28 -15.83
C ALA A 174 -50.43 -44.73 -15.01
N ALA A 175 -50.29 -45.12 -13.74
CA ALA A 175 -49.13 -44.75 -12.91
C ALA A 175 -47.81 -45.33 -13.47
N VAL A 176 -47.83 -46.55 -14.03
CA VAL A 176 -46.67 -47.14 -14.71
C VAL A 176 -46.28 -46.34 -15.94
N SER A 177 -47.25 -46.01 -16.80
CA SER A 177 -47.01 -45.19 -18.01
C SER A 177 -46.40 -43.83 -17.68
N ALA A 178 -46.90 -43.17 -16.63
CA ALA A 178 -46.36 -41.88 -16.16
C ALA A 178 -44.90 -42.01 -15.64
N PHE A 179 -44.59 -43.08 -14.92
CA PHE A 179 -43.22 -43.37 -14.47
C PHE A 179 -42.27 -43.65 -15.65
N GLU A 180 -42.70 -44.45 -16.63
CA GLU A 180 -41.88 -44.78 -17.81
C GLU A 180 -41.66 -43.55 -18.71
N ALA A 181 -42.67 -42.68 -18.88
CA ALA A 181 -42.53 -41.41 -19.56
C ALA A 181 -41.55 -40.46 -18.85
N ALA A 182 -41.61 -40.39 -17.52
CA ALA A 182 -40.68 -39.60 -16.71
C ALA A 182 -39.24 -40.13 -16.80
N LEU A 183 -39.05 -41.44 -16.63
CA LEU A 183 -37.76 -42.13 -16.73
C LEU A 183 -37.10 -41.95 -18.12
N ALA A 184 -37.91 -41.90 -19.19
CA ALA A 184 -37.42 -41.65 -20.54
C ALA A 184 -37.09 -40.17 -20.83
N ALA A 185 -37.70 -39.23 -20.10
CA ALA A 185 -37.47 -37.79 -20.23
C ALA A 185 -36.33 -37.26 -19.33
N THR A 186 -36.11 -37.90 -18.17
CA THR A 186 -35.03 -37.58 -17.23
C THR A 186 -33.66 -37.93 -17.82
N VAL A 187 -32.65 -37.08 -17.56
CA VAL A 187 -31.28 -37.28 -18.03
C VAL A 187 -30.66 -38.51 -17.37
N HIS A 188 -29.92 -39.31 -18.15
CA HIS A 188 -29.21 -40.45 -17.58
C HIS A 188 -28.05 -39.99 -16.69
N PRO A 189 -27.90 -40.46 -15.42
CA PRO A 189 -26.86 -40.03 -14.49
C PRO A 189 -25.42 -40.07 -15.06
N GLY A 190 -25.16 -41.01 -15.97
CA GLY A 190 -23.89 -41.10 -16.69
C GLY A 190 -23.53 -39.82 -17.46
N ALA A 191 -24.49 -39.17 -18.12
CA ALA A 191 -24.27 -37.93 -18.88
C ALA A 191 -23.91 -36.75 -17.96
N VAL A 192 -24.61 -36.62 -16.83
CA VAL A 192 -24.32 -35.61 -15.80
C VAL A 192 -22.90 -35.80 -15.25
N SER A 193 -22.53 -37.03 -14.89
CA SER A 193 -21.19 -37.34 -14.39
C SER A 193 -20.08 -37.07 -15.42
N ALA A 194 -20.33 -37.32 -16.71
CA ALA A 194 -19.43 -37.04 -17.81
C ALA A 194 -19.23 -35.52 -18.02
N ASN A 195 -20.31 -34.73 -17.93
CA ASN A 195 -20.24 -33.26 -17.94
C ASN A 195 -19.35 -32.74 -16.80
N ARG A 196 -19.60 -33.15 -15.54
CA ARG A 196 -18.77 -32.70 -14.41
C ARG A 196 -17.33 -33.20 -14.52
N GLY A 197 -17.12 -34.37 -15.15
CA GLY A 197 -15.79 -34.89 -15.52
C GLY A 197 -15.05 -33.98 -16.50
N ARG A 198 -15.74 -33.57 -17.58
CA ARG A 198 -15.20 -32.65 -18.60
C ARG A 198 -14.88 -31.28 -18.01
N LEU A 199 -15.74 -30.74 -17.14
CA LEU A 199 -15.46 -29.49 -16.43
C LEU A 199 -14.16 -29.56 -15.63
N ARG A 200 -13.99 -30.60 -14.80
CA ARG A 200 -12.76 -30.78 -13.98
C ARG A 200 -11.50 -30.80 -14.85
N SER A 201 -11.55 -31.45 -16.02
CA SER A 201 -10.44 -31.47 -16.98
C SER A 201 -10.16 -30.09 -17.60
N LEU A 202 -11.20 -29.33 -17.98
CA LEU A 202 -11.05 -27.99 -18.56
C LEU A 202 -10.54 -26.98 -17.53
N VAL A 203 -11.05 -27.02 -16.29
CA VAL A 203 -10.62 -26.14 -15.19
C VAL A 203 -9.18 -26.43 -14.78
N ALA A 204 -8.79 -27.70 -14.64
CA ALA A 204 -7.42 -28.09 -14.30
C ALA A 204 -6.38 -27.69 -15.37
N SER A 205 -6.82 -27.50 -16.63
CA SER A 205 -5.97 -27.02 -17.72
C SER A 205 -6.11 -25.51 -18.01
N ASN A 206 -6.93 -24.77 -17.26
CA ASN A 206 -7.22 -23.35 -17.51
C ASN A 206 -6.17 -22.37 -16.97
N LEU A 207 -4.89 -22.76 -16.92
CA LEU A 207 -3.80 -22.00 -16.27
C LEU A 207 -3.64 -20.56 -16.78
N LEU A 208 -4.00 -20.32 -18.05
CA LEU A 208 -3.91 -19.01 -18.72
C LEU A 208 -5.29 -18.45 -19.13
N GLY A 209 -6.40 -18.94 -18.55
CA GLY A 209 -7.76 -18.48 -18.86
C GLY A 209 -8.32 -18.91 -20.23
N GLN A 210 -7.51 -19.53 -21.09
CA GLN A 210 -7.85 -19.90 -22.48
C GLN A 210 -9.06 -20.84 -22.62
N ASN A 211 -9.35 -21.67 -21.61
CA ASN A 211 -10.50 -22.58 -21.63
C ASN A 211 -11.81 -21.93 -21.18
N ALA A 212 -11.84 -20.64 -20.80
CA ALA A 212 -13.04 -19.99 -20.27
C ALA A 212 -14.30 -20.14 -21.16
N PRO A 213 -14.25 -20.03 -22.51
CA PRO A 213 -15.41 -20.27 -23.36
C PRO A 213 -15.88 -21.73 -23.34
N ALA A 214 -14.95 -22.68 -23.26
CA ALA A 214 -15.27 -24.12 -23.19
C ALA A 214 -15.84 -24.51 -21.81
N ILE A 215 -15.39 -23.86 -20.74
CA ILE A 215 -15.95 -23.98 -19.40
C ILE A 215 -17.39 -23.47 -19.39
N ALA A 216 -17.63 -22.26 -19.93
CA ALA A 216 -18.98 -21.69 -20.03
C ALA A 216 -19.93 -22.56 -20.85
N ALA A 217 -19.47 -23.17 -21.95
CA ALA A 217 -20.26 -24.10 -22.74
C ALA A 217 -20.62 -25.40 -21.98
N VAL A 218 -19.69 -25.93 -21.15
CA VAL A 218 -19.95 -27.13 -20.35
C VAL A 218 -20.91 -26.85 -19.19
N GLU A 219 -20.82 -25.69 -18.53
CA GLU A 219 -21.80 -25.28 -17.52
C GLU A 219 -23.17 -25.00 -18.18
N ALA A 220 -23.24 -24.38 -19.36
CA ALA A 220 -24.51 -24.18 -20.08
C ALA A 220 -25.22 -25.50 -20.44
N VAL A 221 -24.48 -26.56 -20.79
CA VAL A 221 -25.03 -27.91 -20.99
C VAL A 221 -25.48 -28.55 -19.67
N TYR A 222 -24.87 -28.20 -18.54
CA TYR A 222 -25.31 -28.65 -17.22
C TYR A 222 -26.65 -28.00 -16.82
N GLU A 223 -26.82 -26.70 -17.04
CA GLU A 223 -28.11 -26.01 -16.84
C GLU A 223 -29.22 -26.58 -17.74
N GLN A 224 -28.89 -27.01 -18.97
CA GLN A 224 -29.85 -27.69 -19.85
C GLN A 224 -30.28 -29.06 -19.31
N MET A 225 -29.36 -29.84 -18.73
CA MET A 225 -29.71 -31.12 -18.09
C MET A 225 -30.55 -30.91 -16.83
N TRP A 226 -30.26 -29.87 -16.04
CA TRP A 226 -31.09 -29.49 -14.90
C TRP A 226 -32.53 -29.14 -15.32
N ALA A 227 -32.68 -28.28 -16.33
CA ALA A 227 -33.99 -27.91 -16.85
C ALA A 227 -34.79 -29.10 -17.42
N ALA A 228 -34.13 -30.06 -18.06
CA ALA A 228 -34.75 -31.28 -18.56
C ALA A 228 -35.28 -32.17 -17.42
N ASP A 229 -34.46 -32.43 -16.39
CA ASP A 229 -34.87 -33.20 -15.21
C ASP A 229 -36.05 -32.56 -14.47
N VAL A 230 -36.04 -31.22 -14.32
CA VAL A 230 -37.14 -30.49 -13.68
C VAL A 230 -38.43 -30.56 -14.50
N ALA A 231 -38.33 -30.53 -15.84
CA ALA A 231 -39.49 -30.69 -16.71
C ALA A 231 -40.07 -32.13 -16.67
N ALA A 232 -39.21 -33.15 -16.65
CA ALA A 232 -39.61 -34.55 -16.52
C ALA A 232 -40.33 -34.81 -15.19
N MET A 233 -39.78 -34.32 -14.08
CA MET A 233 -40.40 -34.43 -12.75
C MET A 233 -41.72 -33.64 -12.64
N LEU A 234 -41.85 -32.49 -13.33
CA LEU A 234 -43.10 -31.74 -13.38
C LEU A 234 -44.20 -32.48 -14.13
N GLY A 235 -43.86 -33.11 -15.27
CA GLY A 235 -44.76 -33.99 -16.02
C GLY A 235 -45.22 -35.17 -15.16
N TYR A 236 -44.27 -35.88 -14.55
CA TYR A 236 -44.55 -37.00 -13.65
C TYR A 236 -45.50 -36.64 -12.50
N HIS A 237 -45.23 -35.52 -11.82
CA HIS A 237 -46.10 -35.02 -10.76
C HIS A 237 -47.52 -34.71 -11.27
N GLY A 238 -47.66 -34.11 -12.45
CA GLY A 238 -48.95 -33.81 -13.07
C GLY A 238 -49.76 -35.07 -13.37
N GLU A 239 -49.14 -36.05 -14.03
CA GLU A 239 -49.80 -37.30 -14.41
C GLU A 239 -50.12 -38.18 -13.19
N ALA A 240 -49.18 -38.36 -12.25
CA ALA A 240 -49.42 -39.09 -11.00
C ALA A 240 -50.53 -38.44 -10.14
N SER A 241 -50.62 -37.11 -10.13
CA SER A 241 -51.72 -36.39 -9.47
C SER A 241 -53.07 -36.64 -10.15
N ALA A 242 -53.11 -36.68 -11.49
CA ALA A 242 -54.34 -36.98 -12.23
C ALA A 242 -54.82 -38.42 -11.99
N VAL A 243 -53.88 -39.39 -11.93
CA VAL A 243 -54.16 -40.78 -11.55
C VAL A 243 -54.78 -40.84 -10.15
N ALA A 244 -54.13 -40.22 -9.16
CA ALA A 244 -54.60 -40.21 -7.77
C ALA A 244 -56.00 -39.56 -7.61
N LEU A 245 -56.29 -38.47 -8.32
CA LEU A 245 -57.58 -37.79 -8.30
C LEU A 245 -58.73 -38.59 -8.95
N SER A 246 -58.43 -39.59 -9.77
CA SER A 246 -59.44 -40.38 -10.49
C SER A 246 -59.97 -41.59 -9.72
N LEU A 247 -59.24 -42.05 -8.70
CA LEU A 247 -59.61 -43.22 -7.89
C LEU A 247 -60.86 -42.94 -7.04
N THR A 248 -61.93 -43.72 -7.24
CA THR A 248 -63.14 -43.59 -6.42
C THR A 248 -63.04 -44.38 -5.10
N PRO A 249 -63.37 -43.80 -3.93
CA PRO A 249 -63.37 -44.54 -2.66
C PRO A 249 -64.38 -45.69 -2.67
N PHE A 250 -63.97 -46.87 -2.19
CA PHE A 250 -64.86 -48.03 -2.05
C PHE A 250 -66.04 -47.70 -1.14
N THR A 251 -67.25 -47.96 -1.63
CA THR A 251 -68.47 -47.78 -0.81
C THR A 251 -68.55 -48.87 0.27
N PRO A 252 -68.94 -48.54 1.53
CA PRO A 252 -69.15 -49.55 2.55
C PRO A 252 -70.32 -50.46 2.17
N SER A 253 -70.26 -51.74 2.58
CA SER A 253 -71.33 -52.69 2.31
C SER A 253 -72.63 -52.28 3.02
N PRO A 254 -73.82 -52.53 2.40
CA PRO A 254 -75.10 -52.19 3.02
C PRO A 254 -75.33 -53.07 4.25
N SER A 255 -75.22 -52.48 5.44
CA SER A 255 -75.51 -53.16 6.70
C SER A 255 -77.01 -53.35 6.90
N ALA A 256 -77.40 -54.51 7.45
CA ALA A 256 -78.77 -54.71 7.91
C ALA A 256 -79.04 -53.74 9.08
N ALA A 257 -80.10 -52.94 8.96
CA ALA A 257 -80.36 -51.84 9.90
C ALA A 257 -80.67 -52.35 11.32
N ALA A 258 -79.78 -52.05 12.27
CA ALA A 258 -80.00 -52.33 13.68
C ALA A 258 -80.87 -51.23 14.32
N THR A 259 -82.08 -51.59 14.74
CA THR A 259 -82.91 -50.72 15.60
C THR A 259 -82.43 -50.78 17.06
N PRO A 260 -82.49 -49.67 17.81
CA PRO A 260 -81.95 -49.63 19.17
C PRO A 260 -82.94 -50.18 20.21
N GLY A 261 -82.68 -51.38 20.74
CA GLY A 261 -83.32 -51.87 21.96
C GLY A 261 -83.42 -53.39 22.07
N GLY A 262 -82.91 -53.95 23.18
CA GLY A 262 -83.04 -55.37 23.55
C GLY A 262 -81.69 -56.10 23.63
N ALA A 263 -81.41 -56.71 24.77
CA ALA A 263 -80.21 -57.54 24.97
C ALA A 263 -80.50 -59.01 24.63
N VAL A 264 -79.59 -59.66 23.90
CA VAL A 264 -79.57 -61.12 23.66
C VAL A 264 -78.14 -61.64 23.88
N ILE A 265 -78.03 -62.87 24.39
CA ILE A 265 -76.80 -63.46 24.91
C ILE A 265 -76.24 -64.53 23.95
N ILE A 266 -74.94 -64.40 23.65
CA ILE A 266 -73.97 -65.44 23.20
C ILE A 266 -74.39 -66.43 22.10
N ALA A 267 -73.74 -66.34 20.93
CA ALA A 267 -73.11 -67.51 20.27
C ALA A 267 -72.10 -67.07 19.19
N GLY A 268 -70.92 -67.70 19.15
CA GLY A 268 -70.07 -67.74 17.94
C GLY A 268 -68.93 -66.72 17.80
N PHE A 269 -67.80 -66.96 18.48
CA PHE A 269 -66.49 -66.42 18.08
C PHE A 269 -65.43 -67.54 18.10
N PRO A 270 -65.10 -68.17 16.95
CA PRO A 270 -63.74 -68.68 16.75
C PRO A 270 -62.77 -67.48 16.72
N PHE A 271 -61.48 -67.74 16.97
CA PHE A 271 -60.43 -66.71 17.12
C PHE A 271 -60.80 -65.54 18.06
N LEU A 272 -60.51 -65.75 19.35
CA LEU A 272 -60.24 -64.63 20.26
C LEU A 272 -59.03 -63.87 19.72
N ASP A 273 -59.22 -62.68 19.14
CA ASP A 273 -58.10 -61.82 18.74
C ASP A 273 -57.42 -61.24 19.99
N LEU A 274 -56.39 -61.96 20.45
CA LEU A 274 -55.53 -61.55 21.55
C LEU A 274 -54.65 -60.34 21.19
N GLY A 275 -54.60 -59.92 19.93
CA GLY A 275 -53.78 -58.84 19.39
C GLY A 275 -54.00 -57.46 20.04
N ASN A 276 -55.14 -57.24 20.70
CA ASN A 276 -55.47 -55.93 21.27
C ASN A 276 -56.12 -55.96 22.67
N VAL A 277 -55.93 -57.07 23.43
CA VAL A 277 -56.42 -57.16 24.81
C VAL A 277 -55.59 -56.23 25.71
N THR A 278 -56.18 -55.09 26.07
CA THR A 278 -55.59 -54.09 26.97
C THR A 278 -56.14 -54.24 28.39
N ILE A 279 -55.32 -54.69 29.33
CA ILE A 279 -55.70 -54.87 30.75
C ILE A 279 -54.86 -53.90 31.60
N GLY A 280 -55.50 -52.95 32.28
CA GLY A 280 -54.80 -52.00 33.16
C GLY A 280 -53.74 -51.11 32.46
N GLY A 281 -53.83 -50.96 31.14
CA GLY A 281 -52.83 -50.28 30.31
C GLY A 281 -51.73 -51.18 29.73
N PHE A 282 -51.75 -52.49 29.99
CA PHE A 282 -50.85 -53.46 29.37
C PHE A 282 -51.52 -54.05 28.12
N ASN A 283 -50.90 -53.91 26.94
CA ASN A 283 -51.29 -54.66 25.74
C ASN A 283 -50.36 -55.87 25.59
N LEU A 284 -50.92 -57.05 25.81
CA LEU A 284 -50.13 -58.29 25.98
C LEU A 284 -49.52 -58.80 24.67
N ALA A 285 -50.12 -58.53 23.52
CA ALA A 285 -49.63 -59.01 22.23
C ALA A 285 -48.58 -58.08 21.60
N SER A 286 -48.68 -56.77 21.83
CA SER A 286 -47.68 -55.80 21.34
C SER A 286 -46.53 -55.54 22.33
N GLY A 287 -46.64 -55.96 23.58
CA GLY A 287 -45.62 -55.73 24.62
C GLY A 287 -45.57 -54.30 25.16
N ASN A 288 -46.62 -53.49 24.93
CA ASN A 288 -46.70 -52.10 25.41
C ASN A 288 -47.18 -52.05 26.88
N LEU A 289 -46.56 -51.19 27.69
CA LEU A 289 -46.92 -50.95 29.09
C LEU A 289 -47.28 -49.47 29.30
N GLY A 290 -48.56 -49.11 29.18
CA GLY A 290 -49.07 -47.75 29.37
C GLY A 290 -50.11 -47.34 28.33
N LEU A 291 -50.65 -46.12 28.45
CA LEU A 291 -51.81 -45.68 27.67
C LEU A 291 -51.40 -44.96 26.38
N GLY A 292 -52.15 -45.19 25.30
CA GLY A 292 -52.03 -44.43 24.04
C GLY A 292 -50.78 -44.72 23.21
N ASN A 293 -50.11 -45.86 23.40
CA ASN A 293 -48.97 -46.26 22.57
C ASN A 293 -49.42 -46.86 21.23
N LEU A 294 -48.84 -46.41 20.12
CA LEU A 294 -49.03 -46.90 18.76
C LEU A 294 -47.73 -47.52 18.24
N GLY A 295 -47.65 -48.86 18.25
CA GLY A 295 -46.46 -49.64 17.90
C GLY A 295 -46.23 -50.79 18.87
N SER A 296 -44.99 -51.24 19.05
CA SER A 296 -44.64 -52.44 19.84
C SER A 296 -43.53 -52.19 20.88
N PHE A 297 -43.53 -52.98 21.95
CA PHE A 297 -42.52 -52.97 23.02
C PHE A 297 -42.23 -51.59 23.64
N ASN A 298 -43.28 -50.79 23.89
CA ASN A 298 -43.14 -49.46 24.51
C ASN A 298 -43.54 -49.45 26.00
N PRO A 299 -42.60 -49.44 26.97
CA PRO A 299 -42.87 -49.07 28.36
C PRO A 299 -42.97 -47.55 28.54
N GLY A 300 -44.18 -47.05 28.80
CA GLY A 300 -44.51 -45.64 28.95
C GLY A 300 -45.84 -45.31 28.27
N SER A 301 -46.18 -44.03 28.11
CA SER A 301 -47.48 -43.61 27.52
C SER A 301 -47.30 -42.61 26.38
N ALA A 302 -48.27 -42.61 25.45
CA ALA A 302 -48.35 -41.75 24.27
C ALA A 302 -47.16 -41.86 23.29
N ASN A 303 -46.49 -43.02 23.20
CA ASN A 303 -45.42 -43.25 22.23
C ASN A 303 -45.97 -43.67 20.86
N THR A 304 -45.41 -43.14 19.78
CA THR A 304 -45.66 -43.56 18.39
C THR A 304 -44.36 -44.11 17.81
N GLY A 305 -44.36 -45.38 17.39
CA GLY A 305 -43.15 -46.14 17.08
C GLY A 305 -42.94 -47.31 18.04
N SER A 306 -41.79 -47.96 17.99
CA SER A 306 -41.50 -49.19 18.74
C SER A 306 -40.23 -49.12 19.60
N VAL A 307 -40.21 -49.94 20.65
CA VAL A 307 -39.07 -50.11 21.57
C VAL A 307 -38.68 -48.82 22.32
N ASN A 308 -39.65 -47.93 22.58
CA ASN A 308 -39.42 -46.70 23.35
C ASN A 308 -39.63 -46.90 24.86
N LEU A 309 -38.66 -46.47 25.68
CA LEU A 309 -38.74 -46.49 27.14
C LEU A 309 -38.86 -45.06 27.69
N GLY A 310 -40.08 -44.71 28.10
CA GLY A 310 -40.51 -43.40 28.57
C GLY A 310 -41.73 -42.87 27.81
N ASN A 311 -42.05 -41.58 27.90
CA ASN A 311 -43.34 -41.04 27.45
C ASN A 311 -43.24 -40.11 26.23
N ALA A 312 -44.29 -40.08 25.41
CA ALA A 312 -44.48 -39.12 24.32
C ALA A 312 -43.32 -39.05 23.32
N ASN A 313 -42.70 -40.19 23.00
CA ASN A 313 -41.71 -40.29 21.92
C ASN A 313 -42.40 -40.56 20.56
N ILE A 314 -41.85 -40.00 19.48
CA ILE A 314 -42.30 -40.23 18.09
C ILE A 314 -41.08 -40.71 17.30
N GLY A 315 -41.04 -42.00 16.96
CA GLY A 315 -39.89 -42.69 16.39
C GLY A 315 -39.56 -43.98 17.16
N ASP A 316 -38.48 -44.66 16.77
CA ASP A 316 -38.10 -45.96 17.33
C ASP A 316 -36.92 -45.87 18.32
N LEU A 317 -36.84 -46.84 19.24
CA LEU A 317 -35.66 -47.11 20.08
C LEU A 317 -35.19 -45.92 20.95
N ASN A 318 -36.10 -45.03 21.37
CA ASN A 318 -35.74 -43.91 22.25
C ASN A 318 -35.76 -44.32 23.74
N LEU A 319 -34.72 -43.93 24.49
CA LEU A 319 -34.64 -44.06 25.94
C LEU A 319 -34.75 -42.67 26.59
N GLY A 320 -35.97 -42.30 26.96
CA GLY A 320 -36.31 -41.00 27.55
C GLY A 320 -37.71 -40.55 27.16
N SER A 321 -37.98 -39.25 27.15
CA SER A 321 -39.34 -38.73 26.93
C SER A 321 -39.35 -37.47 26.06
N GLY A 322 -40.41 -37.32 25.26
CA GLY A 322 -40.59 -36.17 24.36
C GLY A 322 -39.60 -36.11 23.20
N ASN A 323 -39.02 -37.24 22.78
CA ASN A 323 -38.13 -37.27 21.62
C ASN A 323 -38.93 -37.39 20.32
N ILE A 324 -38.49 -36.71 19.26
CA ILE A 324 -39.01 -36.84 17.89
C ILE A 324 -37.83 -37.28 17.02
N GLY A 325 -37.95 -38.39 16.30
CA GLY A 325 -36.81 -39.12 15.72
C GLY A 325 -36.45 -40.34 16.55
N SER A 326 -35.43 -41.09 16.11
CA SER A 326 -35.14 -42.44 16.60
C SER A 326 -33.75 -42.57 17.25
N TYR A 327 -33.56 -43.63 18.05
CA TYR A 327 -32.30 -43.97 18.72
C TYR A 327 -31.75 -42.89 19.68
N ASN A 328 -32.60 -42.03 20.24
CA ASN A 328 -32.16 -40.99 21.18
C ASN A 328 -32.04 -41.51 22.63
N LEU A 329 -31.09 -40.96 23.39
CA LEU A 329 -30.85 -41.29 24.79
C LEU A 329 -30.88 -40.01 25.64
N GLY A 330 -31.98 -39.80 26.35
CA GLY A 330 -32.32 -38.55 27.04
C GLY A 330 -33.66 -38.00 26.56
N GLY A 331 -33.99 -36.75 26.91
CA GLY A 331 -35.32 -36.18 26.70
C GLY A 331 -35.35 -34.93 25.82
N GLY A 332 -36.45 -34.75 25.08
CA GLY A 332 -36.69 -33.55 24.28
C GLY A 332 -35.78 -33.40 23.07
N ASN A 333 -35.22 -34.48 22.51
CA ASN A 333 -34.42 -34.41 21.28
C ASN A 333 -35.32 -34.36 20.04
N THR A 334 -34.86 -33.71 18.98
CA THR A 334 -35.52 -33.64 17.66
C THR A 334 -34.52 -34.03 16.57
N GLY A 335 -34.75 -35.15 15.89
CA GLY A 335 -33.81 -35.84 15.01
C GLY A 335 -33.20 -37.08 15.67
N ASP A 336 -32.35 -37.79 14.93
CA ASP A 336 -31.90 -39.15 15.28
C ASP A 336 -30.53 -39.23 15.98
N LEU A 337 -30.36 -40.30 16.76
CA LEU A 337 -29.08 -40.73 17.35
C LEU A 337 -28.42 -39.65 18.23
N ASN A 338 -29.18 -38.99 19.12
CA ASN A 338 -28.65 -37.99 20.06
C ASN A 338 -28.54 -38.52 21.51
N PRO A 339 -27.32 -38.86 22.01
CA PRO A 339 -27.05 -39.09 23.42
C PRO A 339 -26.97 -37.78 24.24
N GLY A 340 -28.11 -37.35 24.76
CA GLY A 340 -28.28 -36.23 25.68
C GLY A 340 -29.71 -35.72 25.68
N SER A 341 -29.93 -34.51 26.18
CA SER A 341 -31.27 -33.89 26.22
C SER A 341 -31.32 -32.56 25.48
N GLY A 342 -32.45 -32.28 24.83
CA GLY A 342 -32.71 -31.01 24.16
C GLY A 342 -31.85 -30.74 22.92
N ASN A 343 -31.39 -31.78 22.22
CA ASN A 343 -30.65 -31.61 20.97
C ASN A 343 -31.60 -31.50 19.76
N THR A 344 -31.27 -30.66 18.78
CA THR A 344 -31.99 -30.53 17.51
C THR A 344 -31.04 -30.80 16.35
N GLY A 345 -31.22 -31.93 15.67
CA GLY A 345 -30.38 -32.45 14.59
C GLY A 345 -29.99 -33.90 14.84
N THR A 346 -28.83 -34.32 14.32
CA THR A 346 -28.43 -35.74 14.31
C THR A 346 -27.03 -35.97 14.87
N LEU A 347 -26.83 -37.10 15.56
CA LEU A 347 -25.52 -37.51 16.10
C LEU A 347 -24.87 -36.47 17.02
N ASN A 348 -25.67 -35.80 17.87
CA ASN A 348 -25.16 -34.92 18.92
C ASN A 348 -24.98 -35.69 20.24
N TRP A 349 -23.76 -35.69 20.77
CA TRP A 349 -23.42 -36.27 22.06
C TRP A 349 -23.21 -35.15 23.08
N GLY A 350 -24.04 -35.11 24.12
CA GLY A 350 -24.19 -33.99 25.05
C GLY A 350 -25.56 -33.33 24.90
N SER A 351 -25.81 -32.23 25.60
CA SER A 351 -27.15 -31.63 25.70
C SER A 351 -27.22 -30.22 25.11
N GLY A 352 -28.39 -29.85 24.58
CA GLY A 352 -28.68 -28.49 24.10
C GLY A 352 -27.98 -28.08 22.80
N ASN A 353 -27.58 -29.03 21.95
CA ASN A 353 -26.96 -28.71 20.67
C ASN A 353 -28.01 -28.45 19.58
N ILE A 354 -27.76 -27.50 18.69
CA ILE A 354 -28.59 -27.20 17.51
C ILE A 354 -27.70 -27.31 16.26
N GLY A 355 -27.88 -28.39 15.50
CA GLY A 355 -26.98 -28.81 14.41
C GLY A 355 -26.70 -30.31 14.50
N SER A 356 -25.70 -30.81 13.78
CA SER A 356 -25.37 -32.25 13.77
C SER A 356 -23.89 -32.54 14.04
N TYR A 357 -23.60 -33.77 14.48
CA TYR A 357 -22.24 -34.28 14.72
C TYR A 357 -21.44 -33.51 15.78
N ASN A 358 -22.12 -32.88 16.75
CA ASN A 358 -21.45 -32.19 17.87
C ASN A 358 -21.11 -33.16 19.01
N LEU A 359 -19.93 -33.02 19.61
CA LEU A 359 -19.50 -33.75 20.80
C LEU A 359 -19.17 -32.76 21.91
N GLY A 360 -20.15 -32.52 22.79
CA GLY A 360 -20.16 -31.51 23.84
C GLY A 360 -21.57 -30.90 24.00
N GLY A 361 -21.69 -29.80 24.75
CA GLY A 361 -23.00 -29.20 25.08
C GLY A 361 -23.17 -27.77 24.59
N GLY A 362 -24.41 -27.40 24.24
CA GLY A 362 -24.76 -26.01 23.94
C GLY A 362 -24.13 -25.43 22.68
N ASN A 363 -23.82 -26.26 21.67
CA ASN A 363 -23.30 -25.77 20.39
C ASN A 363 -24.42 -25.37 19.43
N LEU A 364 -24.25 -24.27 18.69
CA LEU A 364 -25.11 -23.83 17.60
C LEU A 364 -24.33 -23.88 16.28
N GLY A 365 -24.56 -24.91 15.47
CA GLY A 365 -23.73 -25.29 14.33
C GLY A 365 -23.39 -26.78 14.37
N SER A 366 -22.59 -27.25 13.42
CA SER A 366 -22.31 -28.68 13.22
C SER A 366 -20.82 -29.02 13.32
N TYR A 367 -20.53 -30.29 13.63
CA TYR A 367 -19.17 -30.84 13.72
C TYR A 367 -18.28 -30.17 14.79
N ASN A 368 -18.85 -29.60 15.85
CA ASN A 368 -18.07 -29.01 16.94
C ASN A 368 -17.65 -30.06 17.98
N LEU A 369 -16.38 -30.04 18.38
CA LEU A 369 -15.83 -30.88 19.45
C LEU A 369 -15.49 -30.01 20.66
N GLY A 370 -16.41 -29.95 21.62
CA GLY A 370 -16.39 -29.08 22.79
C GLY A 370 -17.75 -28.41 23.01
N SER A 371 -17.81 -27.39 23.86
CA SER A 371 -19.08 -26.82 24.33
C SER A 371 -19.19 -25.31 24.09
N GLY A 372 -20.42 -24.85 23.86
CA GLY A 372 -20.73 -23.42 23.73
C GLY A 372 -20.19 -22.75 22.47
N ASN A 373 -19.94 -23.50 21.38
CA ASN A 373 -19.51 -22.91 20.10
C ASN A 373 -20.70 -22.42 19.28
N THR A 374 -20.53 -21.33 18.53
CA THR A 374 -21.49 -20.83 17.54
C THR A 374 -20.81 -20.76 16.17
N GLY A 375 -21.22 -21.62 15.23
CA GLY A 375 -20.56 -21.87 13.96
C GLY A 375 -20.15 -23.34 13.81
N ASP A 376 -19.56 -23.69 12.66
CA ASP A 376 -19.23 -25.06 12.30
C ASP A 376 -17.76 -25.44 12.57
N THR A 377 -17.51 -26.72 12.79
CA THR A 377 -16.17 -27.35 12.75
C THR A 377 -15.14 -26.78 13.75
N ASN A 378 -15.57 -26.29 14.90
CA ASN A 378 -14.65 -25.81 15.96
C ASN A 378 -14.18 -26.96 16.86
N PHE A 379 -12.92 -26.92 17.29
CA PHE A 379 -12.34 -27.81 18.29
C PHE A 379 -12.00 -26.99 19.55
N GLY A 380 -12.56 -27.36 20.69
CA GLY A 380 -12.54 -26.58 21.93
C GLY A 380 -13.89 -25.87 22.18
N GLY A 381 -13.91 -24.83 23.01
CA GLY A 381 -15.17 -24.26 23.53
C GLY A 381 -15.26 -22.74 23.53
N GLY A 382 -16.49 -22.23 23.47
CA GLY A 382 -16.79 -20.80 23.47
C GLY A 382 -16.34 -20.05 22.21
N ASN A 383 -16.14 -20.73 21.08
CA ASN A 383 -15.74 -20.08 19.83
C ASN A 383 -16.97 -19.55 19.07
N THR A 384 -16.85 -18.39 18.42
CA THR A 384 -17.87 -17.80 17.54
C THR A 384 -17.29 -17.61 16.14
N GLY A 385 -17.81 -18.34 15.15
CA GLY A 385 -17.24 -18.49 13.81
C GLY A 385 -16.84 -19.95 13.54
N ASN A 386 -16.10 -20.20 12.46
CA ASN A 386 -15.87 -21.55 11.96
C ASN A 386 -14.38 -21.95 12.02
N LEU A 387 -14.11 -23.26 12.05
CA LEU A 387 -12.76 -23.85 11.93
C LEU A 387 -11.75 -23.40 13.01
N ASN A 388 -12.20 -22.90 14.17
CA ASN A 388 -11.29 -22.50 15.24
C ASN A 388 -10.81 -23.72 16.04
N VAL A 389 -9.55 -23.71 16.46
CA VAL A 389 -8.92 -24.74 17.29
C VAL A 389 -8.39 -24.10 18.57
N GLY A 390 -8.99 -24.41 19.71
CA GLY A 390 -8.79 -23.74 21.00
C GLY A 390 -10.10 -23.14 21.52
N GLY A 391 -10.04 -22.06 22.30
CA GLY A 391 -11.25 -21.56 22.98
C GLY A 391 -11.36 -20.04 23.07
N GLY A 392 -12.60 -19.56 23.11
CA GLY A 392 -12.92 -18.14 23.21
C GLY A 392 -12.57 -17.31 21.97
N ASN A 393 -12.36 -17.93 20.80
CA ASN A 393 -12.04 -17.20 19.57
C ASN A 393 -13.30 -16.61 18.92
N THR A 394 -13.20 -15.41 18.35
CA THR A 394 -14.27 -14.74 17.58
C THR A 394 -13.77 -14.44 16.18
N GLY A 395 -14.33 -15.09 15.17
CA GLY A 395 -13.87 -15.10 13.78
C GLY A 395 -13.55 -16.53 13.31
N ASN A 396 -12.83 -16.67 12.19
CA ASN A 396 -12.66 -17.96 11.52
C ASN A 396 -11.19 -18.44 11.48
N SER A 397 -11.01 -19.76 11.54
CA SER A 397 -9.72 -20.44 11.32
C SER A 397 -8.60 -20.01 12.26
N ASN A 398 -8.91 -19.60 13.49
CA ASN A 398 -7.91 -19.27 14.50
C ASN A 398 -7.39 -20.53 15.21
N PHE A 399 -6.08 -20.58 15.51
CA PHE A 399 -5.46 -21.64 16.28
C PHE A 399 -4.87 -21.07 17.57
N GLY A 400 -5.46 -21.40 18.71
CA GLY A 400 -5.10 -20.88 20.04
C GLY A 400 -6.31 -20.33 20.80
N PHE A 401 -6.07 -19.44 21.76
CA PHE A 401 -7.10 -18.98 22.70
C PHE A 401 -7.35 -17.47 22.63
N GLY A 402 -8.62 -17.06 22.67
CA GLY A 402 -9.03 -15.66 22.84
C GLY A 402 -8.71 -14.73 21.66
N ASN A 403 -8.54 -15.24 20.44
CA ASN A 403 -8.29 -14.40 19.27
C ASN A 403 -9.58 -13.75 18.75
N THR A 404 -9.50 -12.50 18.29
CA THR A 404 -10.60 -11.78 17.65
C THR A 404 -10.18 -11.34 16.24
N GLY A 405 -10.82 -11.89 15.21
CA GLY A 405 -10.40 -11.79 13.80
C GLY A 405 -10.18 -13.19 13.21
N ASN A 406 -9.52 -13.27 12.05
CA ASN A 406 -9.42 -14.51 11.28
C ASN A 406 -7.96 -14.95 11.06
N VAL A 407 -7.74 -16.27 10.98
CA VAL A 407 -6.45 -16.88 10.62
C VAL A 407 -5.29 -16.48 11.56
N ASN A 408 -5.58 -16.23 12.84
CA ASN A 408 -4.54 -16.00 13.85
C ASN A 408 -3.98 -17.32 14.38
N PHE A 409 -2.67 -17.40 14.61
CA PHE A 409 -2.00 -18.55 15.22
C PHE A 409 -1.28 -18.11 16.50
N GLY A 410 -1.74 -18.60 17.65
CA GLY A 410 -1.32 -18.18 19.00
C GLY A 410 -2.47 -17.57 19.79
N ASN A 411 -2.18 -16.79 20.83
CA ASN A 411 -3.19 -16.42 21.84
C ASN A 411 -3.44 -14.90 21.93
N GLY A 412 -4.70 -14.50 22.08
CA GLY A 412 -5.09 -13.13 22.43
C GLY A 412 -4.80 -12.08 21.34
N ASN A 413 -4.71 -12.49 20.08
CA ASN A 413 -4.55 -11.54 18.97
C ASN A 413 -5.88 -10.85 18.63
N THR A 414 -5.84 -9.58 18.24
CA THR A 414 -7.00 -8.79 17.80
C THR A 414 -6.69 -8.17 16.45
N GLY A 415 -7.30 -8.68 15.38
CA GLY A 415 -6.98 -8.44 13.98
C GLY A 415 -6.86 -9.76 13.22
N ASP A 416 -6.46 -9.69 11.95
CA ASP A 416 -6.34 -10.87 11.08
C ASP A 416 -4.87 -11.31 10.91
N THR A 417 -4.67 -12.58 10.56
CA THR A 417 -3.38 -13.15 10.07
C THR A 417 -2.16 -12.96 10.98
N ASN A 418 -2.34 -12.77 12.29
CA ASN A 418 -1.21 -12.67 13.23
C ASN A 418 -0.62 -14.05 13.59
N PHE A 419 0.70 -14.14 13.72
CA PHE A 419 1.42 -15.34 14.19
C PHE A 419 2.20 -15.02 15.46
N GLY A 420 1.81 -15.61 16.60
CA GLY A 420 2.29 -15.31 17.94
C GLY A 420 1.15 -14.82 18.84
N SER A 421 1.43 -14.02 19.87
CA SER A 421 0.42 -13.73 20.92
C SER A 421 0.33 -12.26 21.32
N GLY A 422 -0.89 -11.81 21.61
CA GLY A 422 -1.19 -10.47 22.13
C GLY A 422 -1.04 -9.33 21.12
N ASN A 423 -1.02 -9.62 19.81
CA ASN A 423 -0.90 -8.59 18.78
C ASN A 423 -2.24 -7.85 18.55
N LEU A 424 -2.19 -6.54 18.29
CA LEU A 424 -3.34 -5.66 18.09
C LEU A 424 -3.21 -4.92 16.74
N GLY A 425 -3.87 -5.45 15.72
CA GLY A 425 -3.71 -5.10 14.30
C GLY A 425 -3.52 -6.38 13.47
N SER A 426 -3.24 -6.27 12.17
CA SER A 426 -3.22 -7.44 11.28
C SER A 426 -1.82 -7.77 10.74
N GLY A 427 -1.57 -9.05 10.46
CA GLY A 427 -0.35 -9.55 9.81
C GLY A 427 0.92 -9.43 10.65
N ASN A 428 0.84 -9.33 11.98
CA ASN A 428 2.02 -9.24 12.83
C ASN A 428 2.62 -10.63 13.12
N ILE A 429 3.95 -10.71 13.22
CA ILE A 429 4.69 -11.93 13.57
C ILE A 429 5.46 -11.69 14.87
N GLY A 430 5.11 -12.38 15.94
CA GLY A 430 5.73 -12.27 17.26
C GLY A 430 4.73 -11.85 18.34
N PHE A 431 5.13 -11.00 19.27
CA PHE A 431 4.42 -10.82 20.54
C PHE A 431 4.13 -9.35 20.89
N GLY A 432 2.88 -9.05 21.25
CA GLY A 432 2.50 -7.75 21.80
C GLY A 432 2.64 -6.55 20.84
N ASN A 433 2.72 -6.79 19.52
CA ASN A 433 2.84 -5.70 18.55
C ASN A 433 1.49 -4.98 18.37
N LYS A 434 1.53 -3.66 18.17
CA LYS A 434 0.36 -2.79 17.98
C LYS A 434 0.49 -2.05 16.65
N GLY A 435 -0.54 -2.12 15.81
CA GLY A 435 -0.49 -1.76 14.39
C GLY A 435 -0.26 -3.00 13.53
N SER A 436 0.10 -2.83 12.25
CA SER A 436 0.06 -3.93 11.27
C SER A 436 1.41 -4.27 10.63
N HIS A 437 1.58 -5.52 10.22
CA HIS A 437 2.78 -6.05 9.54
C HIS A 437 4.10 -5.90 10.33
N ASN A 438 4.05 -5.85 11.66
CA ASN A 438 5.26 -5.81 12.49
C ASN A 438 5.84 -7.22 12.70
N ILE A 439 7.17 -7.32 12.76
CA ILE A 439 7.91 -8.55 13.06
C ILE A 439 8.73 -8.33 14.33
N GLY A 440 8.53 -9.17 15.34
CA GLY A 440 9.24 -9.12 16.62
C GLY A 440 8.33 -8.83 17.81
N PHE A 441 8.77 -7.97 18.73
CA PHE A 441 8.20 -7.87 20.08
C PHE A 441 7.85 -6.43 20.46
N GLY A 442 6.60 -6.17 20.86
CA GLY A 442 6.20 -4.91 21.50
C GLY A 442 6.31 -3.66 20.62
N ASN A 443 6.38 -3.80 19.29
CA ASN A 443 6.47 -2.64 18.39
C ASN A 443 5.12 -1.92 18.29
N SER A 444 5.13 -0.59 18.18
CA SER A 444 3.93 0.26 18.11
C SER A 444 3.95 1.16 16.87
N GLY A 445 3.31 0.70 15.81
CA GLY A 445 3.19 1.32 14.49
C GLY A 445 3.08 0.24 13.41
N ASN A 446 3.54 0.50 12.20
CA ASN A 446 3.36 -0.40 11.06
C ASN A 446 4.67 -0.75 10.35
N ASN A 447 4.75 -1.97 9.83
CA ASN A 447 5.88 -2.49 9.04
C ASN A 447 7.25 -2.47 9.79
N ASN A 448 7.24 -2.54 11.12
CA ASN A 448 8.48 -2.50 11.91
C ASN A 448 9.10 -3.90 12.07
N ILE A 449 10.43 -4.01 12.08
CA ILE A 449 11.15 -5.28 12.29
C ILE A 449 12.11 -5.12 13.48
N GLY A 450 11.70 -5.57 14.68
CA GLY A 450 12.50 -5.34 15.88
C GLY A 450 11.80 -5.53 17.23
N PHE A 451 12.31 -4.82 18.23
CA PHE A 451 11.88 -4.91 19.62
C PHE A 451 11.56 -3.51 20.17
N GLY A 452 10.30 -3.26 20.54
CA GLY A 452 9.87 -2.01 21.20
C GLY A 452 9.89 -0.75 20.34
N LEU A 453 10.00 -0.86 19.01
CA LEU A 453 10.04 0.27 18.07
C LEU A 453 8.73 1.10 18.15
N THR A 454 8.79 2.41 17.93
CA THR A 454 7.62 3.30 18.02
C THR A 454 7.56 4.27 16.84
N GLY A 455 6.51 4.19 16.03
CA GLY A 455 6.40 4.81 14.70
C GLY A 455 6.37 3.76 13.59
N ASP A 456 6.49 4.18 12.33
CA ASP A 456 6.36 3.29 11.16
C ASP A 456 7.71 2.99 10.48
N ASN A 457 7.78 1.85 9.79
CA ASN A 457 8.85 1.44 8.87
C ASN A 457 10.27 1.39 9.48
N GLN A 458 10.40 1.11 10.79
CA GLN A 458 11.69 1.00 11.47
C GLN A 458 12.24 -0.43 11.50
N ILE A 459 13.56 -0.55 11.63
CA ILE A 459 14.23 -1.80 11.97
C ILE A 459 15.11 -1.58 13.22
N GLY A 460 15.21 -2.55 14.15
CA GLY A 460 16.14 -2.49 15.28
C GLY A 460 15.52 -2.64 16.68
N PHE A 461 15.93 -1.78 17.63
CA PHE A 461 15.51 -1.83 19.03
C PHE A 461 15.06 -0.44 19.49
N GLY A 462 13.83 -0.28 19.98
CA GLY A 462 13.16 1.03 20.14
C GLY A 462 13.78 2.01 21.13
N ALA A 463 14.48 1.54 22.17
CA ALA A 463 15.28 2.40 23.04
C ALA A 463 16.47 3.07 22.30
N LEU A 464 16.80 2.56 21.11
CA LEU A 464 17.93 2.93 20.27
C LEU A 464 17.52 3.12 18.79
N ASN A 465 16.22 3.23 18.46
CA ASN A 465 15.76 3.68 17.15
C ASN A 465 14.39 4.33 17.32
N SER A 466 14.29 5.64 17.09
CA SER A 466 13.08 6.42 17.41
C SER A 466 12.74 7.49 16.37
N GLY A 467 11.45 7.71 16.13
CA GLY A 467 10.94 8.51 15.00
C GLY A 467 10.60 7.63 13.78
N SER A 468 10.17 8.22 12.68
CA SER A 468 9.52 7.48 11.57
C SER A 468 10.47 7.17 10.41
N GLY A 469 10.42 5.96 9.86
CA GLY A 469 11.14 5.57 8.64
C GLY A 469 12.67 5.40 8.79
N ASN A 470 13.16 5.11 10.00
CA ASN A 470 14.60 4.91 10.25
C ASN A 470 15.06 3.46 10.01
N LEU A 471 16.05 3.28 9.13
CA LEU A 471 16.63 1.99 8.78
C LEU A 471 18.03 1.82 9.41
N GLY A 472 18.14 0.98 10.46
CA GLY A 472 19.44 0.60 11.05
C GLY A 472 19.41 0.52 12.58
N PHE A 473 20.36 1.15 13.28
CA PHE A 473 20.49 1.05 14.74
C PHE A 473 21.16 2.27 15.36
N GLY A 474 20.60 2.80 16.44
CA GLY A 474 21.07 4.01 17.13
C GLY A 474 20.40 5.32 16.69
N ASN A 475 19.47 5.27 15.71
CA ASN A 475 18.97 6.47 15.04
C ASN A 475 17.85 7.21 15.82
N SER A 476 17.74 8.53 15.63
CA SER A 476 16.74 9.38 16.29
C SER A 476 16.20 10.44 15.33
N GLY A 477 14.88 10.64 15.29
CA GLY A 477 14.19 11.49 14.31
C GLY A 477 13.75 10.71 13.06
N ASN A 478 13.59 11.33 11.89
CA ASN A 478 12.85 10.70 10.77
C ASN A 478 13.68 10.42 9.52
N GLY A 479 13.50 9.26 8.89
CA GLY A 479 14.07 8.94 7.56
C GLY A 479 15.59 8.66 7.55
N ASN A 480 16.20 8.37 8.69
CA ASN A 480 17.64 8.16 8.80
C ASN A 480 18.05 6.73 8.41
N ILE A 481 19.15 6.58 7.66
CA ILE A 481 19.67 5.28 7.20
C ILE A 481 21.09 5.07 7.73
N GLY A 482 21.32 3.95 8.42
CA GLY A 482 22.63 3.58 8.98
C GLY A 482 22.63 3.59 10.50
N PHE A 483 23.68 4.14 11.12
CA PHE A 483 23.93 3.96 12.57
C PHE A 483 24.07 5.28 13.35
N PHE A 484 23.47 5.34 14.55
CA PHE A 484 23.66 6.43 15.53
C PHE A 484 23.37 7.86 15.00
N ASN A 485 22.54 8.02 13.96
CA ASN A 485 22.23 9.34 13.38
C ASN A 485 21.11 10.07 14.16
N SER A 486 21.06 11.40 14.12
CA SER A 486 20.09 12.22 14.85
C SER A 486 19.49 13.35 14.01
N GLY A 487 18.18 13.56 14.05
CA GLY A 487 17.48 14.53 13.20
C GLY A 487 16.81 13.84 12.02
N ASN A 488 16.83 14.44 10.82
CA ASN A 488 16.03 13.96 9.70
C ASN A 488 16.84 13.66 8.44
N ASN A 489 16.51 12.57 7.74
CA ASN A 489 17.00 12.17 6.41
C ASN A 489 18.53 11.99 6.30
N ASN A 490 19.23 11.63 7.38
CA ASN A 490 20.68 11.45 7.37
C ASN A 490 21.09 10.05 6.89
N ILE A 491 22.15 9.91 6.10
CA ILE A 491 22.66 8.63 5.59
C ILE A 491 24.11 8.41 6.01
N GLY A 492 24.38 7.31 6.74
CA GLY A 492 25.71 6.91 7.18
C GLY A 492 25.78 6.67 8.69
N MET A 493 26.82 7.19 9.35
CA MET A 493 27.10 6.91 10.77
C MET A 493 27.34 8.17 11.61
N GLY A 494 26.59 8.34 12.71
CA GLY A 494 26.82 9.37 13.72
C GLY A 494 26.55 10.80 13.24
N ASN A 495 25.78 10.97 12.16
CA ASN A 495 25.47 12.28 11.59
C ASN A 495 24.34 12.98 12.35
N SER A 496 24.28 14.31 12.34
CA SER A 496 23.22 15.08 12.99
C SER A 496 22.70 16.27 12.18
N GLY A 497 21.40 16.55 12.32
CA GLY A 497 20.73 17.69 11.68
C GLY A 497 19.72 17.27 10.61
N ASN A 498 19.43 18.16 9.66
CA ASN A 498 18.55 17.89 8.53
C ASN A 498 19.37 17.57 7.26
N GLY A 499 19.77 16.30 7.15
CA GLY A 499 19.48 15.50 5.97
C GLY A 499 20.09 15.92 4.64
N VAL A 500 21.05 15.12 4.19
CA VAL A 500 21.67 15.25 2.87
C VAL A 500 20.92 14.38 1.85
N GLY A 501 20.94 14.78 0.57
CA GLY A 501 20.31 14.02 -0.50
C GLY A 501 20.87 12.60 -0.63
N ALA A 502 20.07 11.68 -1.18
CA ALA A 502 20.23 10.21 -1.13
C ALA A 502 21.45 9.59 -1.89
N LEU A 503 22.54 10.34 -2.04
CA LEU A 503 23.77 9.98 -2.75
C LEU A 503 25.03 10.20 -1.91
N SER A 504 24.96 10.83 -0.72
CA SER A 504 26.08 10.86 0.22
C SER A 504 26.06 9.68 1.18
N VAL A 505 27.25 9.29 1.65
CA VAL A 505 27.45 8.40 2.80
C VAL A 505 28.41 9.13 3.73
N GLU A 506 27.90 9.58 4.87
CA GLU A 506 28.62 10.48 5.77
C GLU A 506 28.96 9.86 7.11
N PHE A 507 30.03 10.34 7.73
CA PHE A 507 30.49 9.92 9.04
C PHE A 507 30.72 11.15 9.93
N GLY A 508 29.98 11.25 11.05
CA GLY A 508 30.13 12.33 12.04
C GLY A 508 29.78 13.74 11.53
N SER A 509 29.05 13.87 10.43
CA SER A 509 28.64 15.15 9.83
C SER A 509 27.48 15.77 10.64
N SER A 510 27.64 16.98 11.16
CA SER A 510 26.61 17.70 11.93
C SER A 510 25.97 18.86 11.15
N ALA A 511 26.10 18.84 9.82
CA ALA A 511 25.80 19.96 8.95
C ALA A 511 24.65 19.67 8.01
N GLU A 512 23.72 20.62 7.86
CA GLU A 512 22.66 20.50 6.86
C GLU A 512 23.28 20.47 5.45
N ARG A 513 22.78 19.54 4.61
CA ARG A 513 23.07 19.46 3.16
C ARG A 513 24.55 19.31 2.75
N SER A 514 25.44 18.90 3.65
CA SER A 514 26.89 18.77 3.41
C SER A 514 27.28 17.42 2.75
N SER A 515 28.57 17.09 2.62
CA SER A 515 29.00 15.72 2.26
C SER A 515 30.43 15.38 2.69
N GLY A 516 30.68 14.12 3.09
CA GLY A 516 32.00 13.61 3.46
C GLY A 516 32.14 13.20 4.94
N PHE A 517 33.09 13.79 5.66
CA PHE A 517 33.45 13.36 7.03
C PHE A 517 33.53 14.56 7.98
N GLY A 518 32.81 14.52 9.10
CA GLY A 518 32.99 15.48 10.21
C GLY A 518 32.73 16.96 9.91
N ASN A 519 31.98 17.29 8.85
CA ASN A 519 31.62 18.67 8.53
C ASN A 519 30.54 19.18 9.50
N SER A 520 30.60 20.45 9.90
CA SER A 520 29.64 21.10 10.80
C SER A 520 29.05 22.41 10.28
N GLY A 521 29.56 22.94 9.16
CA GLY A 521 28.99 24.09 8.45
C GLY A 521 28.16 23.69 7.22
N GLU A 522 27.02 24.37 7.01
CA GLU A 522 26.01 24.08 5.98
C GLU A 522 26.56 23.97 4.54
N LEU A 523 26.05 23.01 3.75
CA LEU A 523 26.31 22.85 2.31
C LEU A 523 27.82 22.72 1.96
N SER A 524 28.63 22.20 2.89
CA SER A 524 30.07 22.03 2.74
C SER A 524 30.45 20.61 2.30
N THR A 525 31.60 20.44 1.63
CA THR A 525 32.01 19.15 1.03
C THR A 525 33.46 18.80 1.35
N GLY A 526 33.70 17.59 1.82
CA GLY A 526 35.03 17.08 2.16
C GLY A 526 35.15 16.71 3.64
N ILE A 527 36.20 17.18 4.32
CA ILE A 527 36.55 16.73 5.68
C ILE A 527 36.58 17.91 6.65
N GLY A 528 35.86 17.84 7.77
CA GLY A 528 36.07 18.73 8.92
C GLY A 528 35.76 20.22 8.71
N ASN A 529 34.98 20.58 7.68
CA ASN A 529 34.65 21.99 7.40
C ASN A 529 33.55 22.49 8.33
N SER A 530 33.80 23.60 9.04
CA SER A 530 32.85 24.21 9.98
C SER A 530 32.21 25.51 9.49
N GLY A 531 32.71 26.09 8.39
CA GLY A 531 32.05 27.20 7.70
C GLY A 531 31.06 26.72 6.63
N GLN A 532 30.12 27.59 6.23
CA GLN A 532 29.09 27.30 5.22
C GLN A 532 29.64 27.36 3.78
N LEU A 533 29.12 26.53 2.87
CA LEU A 533 29.43 26.52 1.42
C LEU A 533 30.93 26.32 1.11
N SER A 534 31.66 25.59 1.95
CA SER A 534 33.10 25.40 1.83
C SER A 534 33.47 23.99 1.36
N THR A 535 34.45 23.90 0.48
CA THR A 535 34.88 22.63 -0.14
C THR A 535 36.36 22.35 0.10
N GLY A 536 36.69 21.12 0.46
CA GLY A 536 38.03 20.71 0.87
C GLY A 536 38.10 20.31 2.34
N TRP A 537 39.17 20.66 3.03
CA TRP A 537 39.53 20.05 4.33
C TRP A 537 39.74 21.13 5.41
N PHE A 538 39.06 21.00 6.55
CA PHE A 538 39.22 21.81 7.77
C PHE A 538 39.03 23.32 7.58
N ASN A 539 38.21 23.76 6.63
CA ASN A 539 37.90 25.18 6.46
C ASN A 539 36.85 25.63 7.51
N SER A 540 37.18 26.61 8.34
CA SER A 540 36.22 27.34 9.17
C SER A 540 35.65 28.58 8.46
N ALA A 541 36.21 28.95 7.32
CA ALA A 541 35.70 30.04 6.49
C ALA A 541 34.38 29.69 5.80
N THR A 542 33.54 30.68 5.51
CA THR A 542 32.43 30.53 4.56
C THR A 542 32.92 30.61 3.11
N THR A 543 32.17 30.00 2.18
CA THR A 543 32.35 30.07 0.72
C THR A 543 33.78 29.83 0.22
N SER A 544 34.53 28.95 0.90
CA SER A 544 35.97 28.80 0.72
C SER A 544 36.38 27.44 0.16
N THR A 545 37.46 27.42 -0.63
CA THR A 545 37.94 26.23 -1.35
C THR A 545 39.36 25.87 -0.92
N GLY A 546 39.63 24.61 -0.60
CA GLY A 546 40.97 24.12 -0.27
C GLY A 546 41.10 23.70 1.19
N TRP A 547 42.23 23.99 1.85
CA TRP A 547 42.57 23.42 3.15
C TRP A 547 42.79 24.50 4.23
N PHE A 548 42.27 24.31 5.45
CA PHE A 548 42.52 25.14 6.64
C PHE A 548 42.20 26.65 6.51
N ASN A 549 41.34 27.06 5.58
CA ASN A 549 41.00 28.48 5.41
C ASN A 549 39.99 28.97 6.48
N SER A 550 40.14 30.20 6.94
CA SER A 550 39.30 30.87 7.96
C SER A 550 38.82 32.25 7.51
N GLY A 551 37.64 32.69 7.96
CA GLY A 551 37.01 33.94 7.49
C GLY A 551 35.98 33.74 6.37
N THR A 552 36.17 34.33 5.17
CA THR A 552 35.20 34.22 4.05
C THR A 552 35.90 34.16 2.68
N THR A 553 35.24 33.54 1.69
CA THR A 553 35.58 33.57 0.24
C THR A 553 37.02 33.18 -0.17
N ASN A 554 37.78 32.52 0.69
CA ASN A 554 39.20 32.21 0.51
C ASN A 554 39.44 30.95 -0.35
N THR A 555 40.52 30.92 -1.12
CA THR A 555 40.88 29.78 -1.99
C THR A 555 42.34 29.37 -1.83
N GLY A 556 42.61 28.10 -1.52
CA GLY A 556 43.97 27.55 -1.37
C GLY A 556 44.21 26.97 0.02
N ILE A 557 45.36 27.26 0.64
CA ILE A 557 45.76 26.64 1.92
C ILE A 557 45.99 27.71 2.99
N GLY A 558 45.35 27.58 4.15
CA GLY A 558 45.69 28.33 5.36
C GLY A 558 45.43 29.83 5.30
N ASN A 559 44.62 30.31 4.36
CA ASN A 559 44.28 31.73 4.27
C ASN A 559 43.31 32.15 5.37
N SER A 560 43.46 33.38 5.88
CA SER A 560 42.68 33.93 6.98
C SER A 560 42.17 35.33 6.64
N GLY A 561 40.92 35.64 6.99
CA GLY A 561 40.27 36.90 6.61
C GLY A 561 39.39 36.73 5.37
N GLY A 562 39.41 37.67 4.43
CA GLY A 562 38.51 37.72 3.28
C GLY A 562 37.18 38.41 3.60
N ASN A 563 36.60 39.07 2.59
CA ASN A 563 35.34 39.82 2.69
C ASN A 563 34.23 39.07 1.91
N LEU A 564 32.96 39.35 2.21
CA LEU A 564 31.79 38.72 1.55
C LEU A 564 31.81 38.85 0.01
N VAL A 565 32.46 39.89 -0.51
CA VAL A 565 32.61 40.13 -1.96
C VAL A 565 33.85 39.42 -2.54
N THR A 566 34.94 39.32 -1.78
CA THR A 566 36.26 38.89 -2.28
C THR A 566 37.19 38.42 -1.16
N GLY A 567 37.80 37.24 -1.37
CA GLY A 567 38.73 36.61 -0.45
C GLY A 567 40.16 36.57 -0.98
N SER A 568 41.03 35.89 -0.26
CA SER A 568 42.44 35.70 -0.62
C SER A 568 42.66 34.35 -1.33
N MET A 569 43.51 34.33 -2.35
CA MET A 569 43.82 33.16 -3.17
C MET A 569 45.31 32.78 -3.06
N GLY A 570 45.59 31.54 -2.69
CA GLY A 570 46.95 30.98 -2.59
C GLY A 570 47.25 30.40 -1.22
N LEU A 571 48.41 30.74 -0.64
CA LEU A 571 48.96 30.05 0.55
C LEU A 571 49.16 31.02 1.72
N PHE A 572 48.63 30.70 2.90
CA PHE A 572 48.93 31.36 4.18
C PHE A 572 48.77 32.90 4.20
N ASN A 573 47.86 33.45 3.38
CA ASN A 573 47.57 34.88 3.41
C ASN A 573 46.73 35.26 4.64
N SER A 574 46.91 36.49 5.12
CA SER A 574 46.14 37.09 6.22
C SER A 574 45.54 38.42 5.79
N GLY A 575 44.24 38.61 5.98
CA GLY A 575 43.47 39.77 5.53
C GLY A 575 42.66 39.49 4.26
N HIS A 576 42.48 40.48 3.39
CA HIS A 576 41.45 40.46 2.33
C HIS A 576 42.07 40.56 0.93
N THR A 577 41.49 39.94 -0.08
CA THR A 577 41.86 40.17 -1.51
C THR A 577 43.32 39.90 -1.87
N ASN A 578 44.07 39.12 -1.09
CA ASN A 578 45.49 38.84 -1.38
C ASN A 578 45.62 37.69 -2.38
N THR A 579 46.52 37.79 -3.37
CA THR A 579 46.77 36.75 -4.38
C THR A 579 48.24 36.33 -4.37
N GLY A 580 48.53 35.07 -4.03
CA GLY A 580 49.88 34.53 -3.87
C GLY A 580 50.10 33.93 -2.48
N SER A 581 51.28 34.12 -1.89
CA SER A 581 51.71 33.37 -0.70
C SER A 581 52.17 34.29 0.44
N PHE A 582 51.83 33.96 1.70
CA PHE A 582 52.33 34.60 2.91
C PHE A 582 52.13 36.14 2.98
N ASN A 583 51.14 36.70 2.28
CA ASN A 583 50.85 38.13 2.34
C ASN A 583 49.98 38.48 3.57
N ALA A 584 50.29 39.58 4.26
CA ALA A 584 49.56 40.02 5.45
C ALA A 584 49.04 41.47 5.30
N GLY A 585 47.73 41.67 5.40
CA GLY A 585 47.04 42.93 5.06
C GLY A 585 46.08 42.71 3.89
N SER A 586 45.84 43.72 3.05
CA SER A 586 44.78 43.62 2.02
C SER A 586 45.20 44.08 0.63
N MET A 587 44.66 43.42 -0.40
CA MET A 587 44.87 43.71 -1.83
C MET A 587 46.33 43.50 -2.31
N ASN A 588 47.09 42.62 -1.65
CA ASN A 588 48.46 42.31 -2.04
C ASN A 588 48.53 41.23 -3.15
N THR A 589 49.45 41.35 -4.10
CA THR A 589 49.63 40.39 -5.21
C THR A 589 51.11 39.96 -5.35
N GLY A 590 51.39 38.66 -5.32
CA GLY A 590 52.73 38.08 -5.24
C GLY A 590 52.99 37.45 -3.86
N ASP A 591 54.23 37.37 -3.40
CA ASP A 591 54.56 36.60 -2.18
C ASP A 591 55.26 37.43 -1.06
N PHE A 592 54.99 37.08 0.19
CA PHE A 592 55.60 37.64 1.41
C PHE A 592 55.39 39.15 1.63
N ASN A 593 54.35 39.76 1.08
CA ASN A 593 54.10 41.20 1.27
C ASN A 593 53.27 41.47 2.54
N SER A 594 53.77 42.31 3.46
CA SER A 594 52.98 42.87 4.57
C SER A 594 52.53 44.30 4.28
N GLY A 595 51.40 44.73 4.83
CA GLY A 595 50.77 46.01 4.48
C GLY A 595 49.68 45.84 3.42
N ASN A 596 49.27 46.90 2.75
CA ASN A 596 48.12 46.88 1.84
C ASN A 596 48.47 47.37 0.42
N VAL A 597 47.81 46.82 -0.60
CA VAL A 597 47.91 47.21 -2.02
C VAL A 597 49.34 47.04 -2.60
N ASN A 598 50.11 46.07 -2.10
CA ASN A 598 51.45 45.78 -2.59
C ASN A 598 51.45 44.79 -3.76
N THR A 599 52.28 45.01 -4.77
CA THR A 599 52.50 44.04 -5.86
C THR A 599 53.98 43.62 -5.93
N GLY A 600 54.25 42.31 -6.09
CA GLY A 600 55.60 41.75 -6.15
C GLY A 600 55.96 40.97 -4.89
N TYR A 601 57.18 41.14 -4.35
CA TYR A 601 57.73 40.24 -3.33
C TYR A 601 58.34 40.97 -2.12
N PHE A 602 58.12 40.45 -0.91
CA PHE A 602 58.76 40.93 0.33
C PHE A 602 58.59 42.44 0.64
N ASN A 603 57.56 43.11 0.11
CA ASN A 603 57.30 44.52 0.42
C ASN A 603 56.57 44.62 1.77
N SER A 604 56.96 45.57 2.65
CA SER A 604 56.40 45.66 4.02
C SER A 604 55.60 46.92 4.34
N GLY A 605 55.67 47.96 3.51
CA GLY A 605 54.82 49.16 3.59
C GLY A 605 53.50 48.99 2.84
N ASN A 606 52.88 50.08 2.39
CA ASN A 606 51.61 50.07 1.63
C ASN A 606 51.78 50.67 0.22
N ILE A 607 50.96 50.22 -0.72
CA ILE A 607 50.86 50.73 -2.10
C ILE A 607 52.21 50.65 -2.84
N ASN A 608 52.95 49.55 -2.64
CA ASN A 608 54.23 49.31 -3.30
C ASN A 608 54.11 48.46 -4.57
N THR A 609 55.09 48.55 -5.49
CA THR A 609 55.20 47.61 -6.62
C THR A 609 56.65 47.25 -6.93
N GLY A 610 57.07 46.02 -6.61
CA GLY A 610 58.41 45.50 -6.87
C GLY A 610 58.90 44.57 -5.77
N PHE A 611 60.16 44.68 -5.33
CA PHE A 611 60.75 43.76 -4.36
C PHE A 611 61.37 44.48 -3.16
N PHE A 612 61.17 43.96 -1.95
CA PHE A 612 61.81 44.41 -0.71
C PHE A 612 61.62 45.90 -0.35
N ASN A 613 60.53 46.55 -0.80
CA ASN A 613 60.24 47.95 -0.43
C ASN A 613 59.58 48.00 0.96
N SER A 614 60.17 48.72 1.92
CA SER A 614 59.67 48.79 3.31
C SER A 614 58.91 50.06 3.66
N GLY A 615 59.03 51.12 2.85
CA GLY A 615 58.23 52.33 2.99
C GLY A 615 56.91 52.27 2.22
N ASP A 616 56.08 53.29 2.37
CA ASP A 616 54.84 53.46 1.60
C ASP A 616 55.07 54.11 0.22
N LEU A 617 54.23 53.76 -0.76
CA LEU A 617 54.09 54.37 -2.10
C LEU A 617 55.28 54.20 -3.08
N ASN A 618 56.14 53.19 -2.90
CA ASN A 618 57.33 52.97 -3.72
C ASN A 618 57.11 51.99 -4.88
N THR A 619 57.77 52.19 -6.03
CA THR A 619 57.90 51.13 -7.04
C THR A 619 59.35 50.92 -7.48
N GLY A 620 59.76 49.65 -7.61
CA GLY A 620 61.14 49.22 -7.84
C GLY A 620 61.70 48.29 -6.75
N LEU A 621 63.00 48.37 -6.46
CA LEU A 621 63.66 47.48 -5.49
C LEU A 621 64.21 48.24 -4.27
N PHE A 622 64.09 47.63 -3.09
CA PHE A 622 64.76 48.01 -1.83
C PHE A 622 64.48 49.43 -1.29
N ASN A 623 63.41 50.11 -1.72
CA ASN A 623 63.11 51.47 -1.26
C ASN A 623 62.51 51.44 0.17
N SER A 624 63.13 52.15 1.11
CA SER A 624 62.80 52.08 2.54
C SER A 624 62.07 53.30 3.10
N VAL A 625 61.82 54.32 2.28
CA VAL A 625 61.25 55.62 2.70
C VAL A 625 59.79 55.73 2.25
N ASN A 626 58.96 56.37 3.08
CA ASN A 626 57.58 56.71 2.72
C ASN A 626 57.55 57.85 1.70
N GLN A 627 56.97 57.62 0.53
CA GLN A 627 56.87 58.65 -0.51
C GLN A 627 55.50 59.35 -0.45
N PRO A 628 55.46 60.70 -0.50
CA PRO A 628 54.20 61.44 -0.62
C PRO A 628 53.61 61.38 -2.06
N VAL A 629 54.42 60.98 -3.04
CA VAL A 629 54.08 60.83 -4.47
C VAL A 629 54.93 59.70 -5.08
N GLN A 630 54.47 59.06 -6.15
CA GLN A 630 55.01 57.77 -6.61
C GLN A 630 56.46 57.87 -7.12
N ASN A 631 57.34 57.01 -6.60
CA ASN A 631 58.65 56.74 -7.18
C ASN A 631 58.60 55.52 -8.12
N SER A 632 59.40 55.51 -9.20
CA SER A 632 59.47 54.40 -10.15
C SER A 632 60.89 54.06 -10.63
N GLY A 633 61.63 53.31 -9.82
CA GLY A 633 62.99 52.91 -10.15
C GLY A 633 63.77 52.26 -9.01
N TRP A 634 65.06 52.11 -9.23
CA TRP A 634 65.97 51.38 -8.35
C TRP A 634 66.73 52.38 -7.46
N LEU A 635 66.87 52.08 -6.16
CA LEU A 635 67.76 52.81 -5.24
C LEU A 635 67.48 54.32 -5.13
N HIS A 636 66.25 54.74 -4.79
CA HIS A 636 65.89 56.16 -4.69
C HIS A 636 65.87 56.71 -3.26
N THR A 637 66.35 57.95 -3.07
CA THR A 637 66.40 58.64 -1.77
C THR A 637 65.77 60.05 -1.84
N GLY A 638 64.43 60.07 -1.84
CA GLY A 638 63.60 61.27 -1.95
C GLY A 638 62.43 61.03 -2.90
N THR A 639 61.69 62.08 -3.28
CA THR A 639 60.28 61.93 -3.74
C THR A 639 60.06 62.28 -5.21
N ASN A 640 59.09 61.62 -5.86
CA ASN A 640 58.75 61.81 -7.28
C ASN A 640 59.89 61.45 -8.27
N ASN A 641 60.69 60.44 -7.93
CA ASN A 641 61.89 60.02 -8.66
C ASN A 641 61.64 58.80 -9.56
N SER A 642 62.32 58.70 -10.72
CA SER A 642 62.17 57.58 -11.66
C SER A 642 63.49 57.12 -12.31
N GLY A 643 63.69 55.81 -12.52
CA GLY A 643 64.87 55.23 -13.17
C GLY A 643 65.81 54.46 -12.24
N TYR A 644 66.99 55.01 -11.91
CA TYR A 644 68.03 54.36 -11.10
C TYR A 644 68.81 55.38 -10.25
N ALA A 645 69.19 55.04 -9.02
CA ALA A 645 70.07 55.77 -8.09
C ALA A 645 69.71 57.23 -7.69
N ASN A 646 68.62 57.80 -8.20
CA ASN A 646 68.32 59.22 -7.98
C ASN A 646 68.03 59.60 -6.50
N ALA A 647 68.51 60.78 -6.08
CA ALA A 647 68.37 61.37 -4.75
C ALA A 647 67.75 62.78 -4.81
N GLY A 648 67.14 63.24 -3.72
CA GLY A 648 66.36 64.49 -3.73
C GLY A 648 64.99 64.32 -4.39
N THR A 649 64.43 65.36 -5.01
CA THR A 649 63.05 65.33 -5.52
C THR A 649 62.92 65.54 -7.05
N PHE A 650 61.83 65.05 -7.63
CA PHE A 650 61.44 65.18 -9.05
C PHE A 650 62.51 64.79 -10.10
N ASN A 651 63.30 63.73 -9.83
CA ASN A 651 64.33 63.25 -10.75
C ASN A 651 63.84 62.17 -11.75
N SER A 652 64.50 62.05 -12.89
CA SER A 652 64.23 61.02 -13.89
C SER A 652 65.51 60.54 -14.60
N GLY A 653 65.63 59.23 -14.82
CA GLY A 653 66.82 58.60 -15.40
C GLY A 653 67.78 58.04 -14.33
N PHE A 654 69.08 58.17 -14.53
CA PHE A 654 70.13 57.49 -13.75
C PHE A 654 70.98 58.46 -12.91
N ASP A 655 71.12 58.19 -11.62
CA ASP A 655 72.10 58.78 -10.68
C ASP A 655 72.01 60.32 -10.53
N ASN A 656 70.79 60.87 -10.59
CA ASN A 656 70.54 62.31 -10.48
C ASN A 656 70.22 62.71 -9.03
N ASN A 657 70.83 63.78 -8.52
CA ASN A 657 70.77 64.21 -7.13
C ASN A 657 70.32 65.68 -7.02
N ALA A 658 69.07 65.92 -6.61
CA ALA A 658 68.49 67.25 -6.43
C ALA A 658 68.63 67.77 -4.99
N ARG A 659 68.74 69.09 -4.81
CA ARG A 659 68.92 69.74 -3.50
C ARG A 659 67.68 70.49 -3.06
N ASP A 660 67.19 70.16 -1.86
CA ASP A 660 66.12 70.89 -1.20
C ASP A 660 66.65 72.17 -0.53
N GLU A 661 66.78 73.24 -1.31
CA GLU A 661 67.24 74.56 -0.84
C GLU A 661 66.10 75.61 -0.76
N HIS A 662 64.89 75.33 -1.30
CA HIS A 662 63.73 76.25 -1.24
C HIS A 662 62.37 75.53 -1.25
N ALA A 663 61.66 75.54 -0.12
CA ALA A 663 60.40 74.81 0.12
C ALA A 663 59.12 75.38 -0.57
N GLU A 664 59.24 76.21 -1.60
CA GLU A 664 58.11 76.91 -2.24
C GLU A 664 57.98 76.63 -3.76
N PHE A 665 58.91 75.91 -4.38
CA PHE A 665 58.87 75.60 -5.82
C PHE A 665 59.29 74.16 -6.15
N VAL A 666 58.68 73.60 -7.20
CA VAL A 666 59.00 72.26 -7.72
C VAL A 666 60.32 72.28 -8.48
N THR A 667 61.29 71.46 -8.06
CA THR A 667 62.64 71.39 -8.63
C THR A 667 63.11 69.94 -8.75
N GLY A 668 63.88 69.62 -9.80
CA GLY A 668 64.35 68.25 -10.10
C GLY A 668 64.96 68.12 -11.49
N ASN A 669 65.29 66.87 -11.88
CA ASN A 669 66.30 66.56 -12.89
C ASN A 669 65.89 65.47 -13.90
N SER A 670 66.58 65.38 -15.03
CA SER A 670 66.29 64.42 -16.10
C SER A 670 67.53 63.99 -16.91
N GLY A 671 67.73 62.68 -17.03
CA GLY A 671 68.81 62.06 -17.78
C GLY A 671 69.84 61.34 -16.90
N LEU A 672 71.14 61.64 -17.04
CA LEU A 672 72.22 60.86 -16.42
C LEU A 672 73.17 61.72 -15.57
N ALA A 673 73.37 61.36 -14.30
CA ALA A 673 74.41 61.88 -13.40
C ALA A 673 74.37 63.40 -13.13
N ASN A 674 73.16 63.94 -12.95
CA ASN A 674 72.91 65.36 -12.73
C ASN A 674 72.93 65.74 -11.23
N VAL A 675 73.58 66.84 -10.76
CA VAL A 675 73.80 67.09 -9.30
C VAL A 675 73.45 68.52 -8.83
N GLY A 676 72.16 68.84 -8.84
CA GLY A 676 71.59 70.12 -8.40
C GLY A 676 70.14 70.23 -8.88
N ASN A 677 69.66 71.43 -9.23
CA ASN A 677 68.25 71.64 -9.63
C ASN A 677 68.11 72.22 -11.05
N TYR A 678 67.06 71.77 -11.78
CA TYR A 678 66.70 72.13 -13.16
C TYR A 678 67.49 71.43 -14.28
N ASN A 679 67.89 70.18 -14.05
CA ASN A 679 68.93 69.52 -14.85
C ASN A 679 68.30 68.67 -15.98
N ALA A 680 68.72 68.82 -17.23
CA ALA A 680 68.14 68.08 -18.36
C ALA A 680 69.16 67.70 -19.44
N GLY A 681 69.69 66.48 -19.40
CA GLY A 681 70.74 66.02 -20.31
C GLY A 681 71.62 64.90 -19.73
N ILE A 682 72.91 64.95 -20.01
CA ILE A 682 73.91 64.00 -19.51
C ILE A 682 75.01 64.79 -18.76
N ILE A 683 74.98 64.70 -17.43
CA ILE A 683 75.92 65.26 -16.42
C ILE A 683 75.70 66.75 -16.13
N ASN A 684 74.50 67.09 -15.62
CA ASN A 684 73.95 68.45 -15.59
C ASN A 684 73.63 69.03 -14.18
N VAL A 685 73.71 70.35 -14.00
CA VAL A 685 73.43 71.35 -12.90
C VAL A 685 73.81 70.88 -11.50
N GLY A 686 73.64 71.78 -10.54
CA GLY A 686 74.78 72.15 -9.71
C GLY A 686 75.58 73.17 -10.51
N ASP A 687 76.90 73.15 -10.41
CA ASP A 687 77.75 74.19 -10.98
C ASP A 687 77.83 74.19 -12.53
N HIS A 688 77.34 73.09 -13.14
CA HIS A 688 77.45 72.79 -14.58
C HIS A 688 76.25 71.90 -15.06
N LEU A 689 75.21 72.41 -15.75
CA LEU A 689 74.23 71.70 -16.68
C LEU A 689 75.09 70.91 -17.76
N SER A 690 74.66 70.22 -18.83
CA SER A 690 75.59 69.56 -19.81
C SER A 690 74.94 69.04 -21.11
N GLY A 691 75.75 69.01 -22.18
CA GLY A 691 75.54 68.23 -23.41
C GLY A 691 74.56 68.89 -24.37
N PHE A 692 73.35 69.13 -23.88
CA PHE A 692 72.49 70.22 -24.35
C PHE A 692 72.13 71.06 -23.12
N ARG A 693 72.57 72.34 -23.09
CA ARG A 693 72.40 73.29 -21.97
C ARG A 693 73.28 73.01 -20.77
N ASN A 694 74.16 73.95 -20.41
CA ASN A 694 75.08 73.88 -19.27
C ASN A 694 75.00 75.21 -18.39
N SER A 695 75.26 75.24 -17.05
CA SER A 695 74.97 76.35 -16.04
C SER A 695 75.21 76.03 -14.52
N VAL A 696 75.29 77.06 -13.62
CA VAL A 696 75.72 77.03 -12.15
C VAL A 696 74.63 77.33 -11.08
N PRO A 697 74.88 77.23 -9.73
CA PRO A 697 73.99 77.80 -8.71
C PRO A 697 74.52 79.08 -8.00
N THR A 698 75.84 79.36 -7.96
CA THR A 698 76.37 80.66 -7.44
C THR A 698 77.50 81.26 -8.28
N ILE A 699 77.37 82.55 -8.64
CA ILE A 699 78.25 83.27 -9.59
C ILE A 699 79.40 84.06 -8.91
N THR A 700 79.60 83.91 -7.59
CA THR A 700 80.89 84.22 -6.96
C THR A 700 81.97 83.19 -7.31
N GLY A 701 81.60 82.06 -7.92
CA GLY A 701 82.49 81.07 -8.52
C GLY A 701 82.27 80.93 -10.03
N THR A 702 83.14 80.17 -10.69
CA THR A 702 83.15 80.03 -12.15
C THR A 702 82.10 79.03 -12.63
N ALA A 703 81.11 79.55 -13.31
CA ALA A 703 79.90 78.89 -13.75
C ALA A 703 80.12 78.22 -15.10
N ASN A 704 80.98 77.19 -15.17
CA ASN A 704 81.53 76.74 -16.46
C ASN A 704 80.53 75.91 -17.26
N ILE A 705 80.69 75.90 -18.58
CA ILE A 705 79.63 75.49 -19.48
C ILE A 705 80.14 74.77 -20.74
N SER A 706 79.54 73.63 -21.09
CA SER A 706 79.67 72.99 -22.41
C SER A 706 78.47 72.15 -22.88
N GLY A 707 78.21 72.16 -24.20
CA GLY A 707 77.06 71.50 -24.85
C GLY A 707 76.54 72.25 -26.08
N PHE A 708 75.39 71.86 -26.64
CA PHE A 708 74.84 72.52 -27.84
C PHE A 708 74.32 73.96 -27.58
N VAL A 709 73.92 74.28 -26.35
CA VAL A 709 73.58 75.63 -25.88
C VAL A 709 74.06 75.74 -24.43
N ASN A 710 74.36 76.93 -23.88
CA ASN A 710 75.21 77.08 -22.69
C ASN A 710 75.00 78.45 -21.96
N ALA A 711 74.86 78.56 -20.62
CA ALA A 711 74.76 79.86 -19.92
C ALA A 711 75.34 79.96 -18.47
N GLY A 712 76.25 80.92 -18.21
CA GLY A 712 76.89 81.16 -16.89
C GLY A 712 78.17 82.04 -16.93
N THR A 713 79.36 81.46 -16.69
CA THR A 713 80.70 82.09 -16.83
C THR A 713 81.77 81.01 -17.14
N SER A 714 82.50 81.14 -18.26
CA SER A 714 83.42 80.13 -18.88
C SER A 714 82.69 79.05 -19.71
N ILE A 715 82.41 79.34 -21.00
CA ILE A 715 81.22 78.81 -21.71
C ILE A 715 81.56 78.27 -23.12
N SER A 716 81.04 77.09 -23.54
CA SER A 716 81.52 76.43 -24.77
C SER A 716 80.56 75.52 -25.58
N GLY A 717 80.30 75.85 -26.85
CA GLY A 717 79.60 74.98 -27.82
C GLY A 717 78.62 75.71 -28.75
N PHE A 718 77.52 75.09 -29.21
CA PHE A 718 76.79 75.65 -30.36
C PHE A 718 76.16 77.05 -30.12
N PHE A 719 75.71 77.38 -28.90
CA PHE A 719 75.28 78.75 -28.51
C PHE A 719 75.63 79.06 -27.04
N ASN A 720 76.07 80.29 -26.69
CA ASN A 720 76.69 80.60 -25.38
C ASN A 720 76.30 81.98 -24.80
N PHE A 721 76.04 82.08 -23.49
CA PHE A 721 75.55 83.30 -22.78
C PHE A 721 76.16 83.53 -21.37
N GLY A 722 76.75 84.69 -21.08
CA GLY A 722 77.54 84.99 -19.87
C GLY A 722 79.02 85.37 -20.16
N SER A 723 79.90 85.42 -19.16
CA SER A 723 81.32 85.79 -19.42
C SER A 723 82.17 84.61 -19.90
N LEU A 724 83.28 84.87 -20.62
CA LEU A 724 84.30 83.89 -21.07
C LEU A 724 83.77 82.81 -22.05
N MET A 725 83.32 83.17 -23.26
CA MET A 725 82.51 82.27 -24.12
C MET A 725 83.08 81.85 -25.49
N SER A 726 82.80 80.63 -25.97
CA SER A 726 83.35 80.06 -27.23
C SER A 726 82.38 79.11 -27.98
N GLY A 727 82.20 79.20 -29.31
CA GLY A 727 81.14 78.40 -29.94
C GLY A 727 80.79 78.55 -31.42
N PHE A 728 79.57 78.14 -31.77
CA PHE A 728 78.93 78.48 -33.05
C PHE A 728 78.15 79.81 -32.95
N ALA A 729 77.73 80.28 -31.77
CA ALA A 729 77.24 81.66 -31.59
C ALA A 729 77.30 82.17 -30.15
N ASN A 730 77.69 83.43 -29.94
CA ASN A 730 77.99 84.02 -28.63
C ASN A 730 77.47 85.46 -28.49
N PHE A 731 77.13 85.87 -27.25
CA PHE A 731 76.33 87.08 -26.98
C PHE A 731 76.52 87.75 -25.59
N ASP A 732 77.75 87.91 -25.08
CA ASP A 732 78.05 88.54 -23.75
C ASP A 732 79.58 88.86 -23.66
N ASP A 733 80.23 88.84 -22.47
CA ASP A 733 81.66 89.15 -22.31
C ASP A 733 82.53 88.02 -22.92
N GLU A 734 82.97 88.22 -24.16
CA GLU A 734 83.11 87.18 -25.19
C GLU A 734 84.53 86.61 -25.43
N VAL A 735 84.61 85.43 -26.08
CA VAL A 735 85.88 84.87 -26.61
C VAL A 735 85.82 84.45 -28.10
N SER A 736 84.81 83.72 -28.62
CA SER A 736 84.71 83.39 -30.08
C SER A 736 83.40 82.73 -30.56
N GLY A 737 82.83 83.08 -31.73
CA GLY A 737 81.66 82.39 -32.32
C GLY A 737 81.56 82.42 -33.86
N TYR A 738 80.56 81.77 -34.47
CA TYR A 738 80.27 81.85 -35.91
C TYR A 738 79.18 82.91 -36.22
N LEU A 739 78.28 83.19 -35.28
CA LEU A 739 77.37 84.34 -35.25
C LEU A 739 77.53 85.10 -33.92
N ASN A 740 77.87 86.40 -33.94
CA ASN A 740 78.13 87.20 -32.73
C ASN A 740 77.44 88.57 -32.79
N GLY A 741 76.52 88.83 -31.85
CA GLY A 741 75.55 89.93 -31.94
C GLY A 741 75.96 91.31 -31.41
N ASP A 742 77.17 91.50 -30.87
CA ASP A 742 77.70 92.84 -30.54
C ASP A 742 79.07 93.12 -31.19
N SER A 743 79.31 94.40 -31.38
CA SER A 743 80.29 95.11 -32.17
C SER A 743 81.78 94.96 -31.79
N ARG A 744 82.18 93.92 -31.04
CA ARG A 744 83.54 93.83 -30.44
C ARG A 744 84.33 92.53 -30.64
N ALA A 745 83.72 91.40 -31.01
CA ALA A 745 84.44 90.13 -31.20
C ALA A 745 84.01 89.39 -32.49
N SER A 746 84.76 88.36 -32.88
CA SER A 746 84.76 87.80 -34.24
C SER A 746 83.68 86.72 -34.51
N GLY A 747 83.07 86.81 -35.71
CA GLY A 747 82.19 85.80 -36.29
C GLY A 747 82.11 85.90 -37.83
N TRP A 748 81.30 85.04 -38.47
CA TRP A 748 81.01 85.08 -39.91
C TRP A 748 79.87 86.04 -40.26
N ILE A 749 78.94 86.23 -39.32
CA ILE A 749 77.80 87.14 -39.40
C ILE A 749 77.65 87.83 -38.03
N HIS A 750 77.25 89.10 -38.06
CA HIS A 750 76.96 89.95 -36.90
C HIS A 750 75.50 90.39 -36.94
#